data_AF-U4UA50-F1
#
_entry.id   AF-U4UA50-F1
#
_cell.length_a   1.000
_cell.length_b   1.000
_cell.length_c   1.000
_cell.angle_alpha   90.00
_cell.angle_beta   90.00
_cell.angle_gamma   90.00
#
_symmetry.space_group_name_H-M   'P 1'
#
loop_
_entity.id
_entity.type
_entity.pdbx_description
1 polymer ?
#
loop_
_entity_poly.entity_id
_entity_poly.type
_entity_poly.pdbx_seq_one_letter_code
_entity_poly.pdbx_strand_id
1 'polypeptide(L)'
;MRGGSGGDRGHHGFPPPPPSDTSSAGSPPPLQRRPRAPPPLWNDQRGRNQQEITDISDVLQNFRPYSQPPDVTNNTAQGGRRTGADRVNRYTSSASEDGTMGTGTGRWKVSAKIQQLLNTLKRPKRRPLPEFYEDDDIELELAANPKDPNAPKPEGSFMSPAVGEQLTIPSGLPRSIGAAILRYGNASYKAPVATVLDPNGKLSTTLTYGKLLSRSYKIAYALLTKSFSKNGDTSLKSGDRVALVYPNNDPINFLCAYYGCIQAGIVPVPIEVPITRRDAGSLQIGFLLGSCAVQVALTSEACLKGLPKTTSGEIIQFKGWPKLTWFVTEHLAKTPKDWTPQPRLNDVTAAYIEYSTDRDGSVMGVTITREAMDQHCRMLTMACNYTEGENMVCVLDFKREVGLWHSVLTSVLNGMHVIYIPYALMKANPASWMQMITKYRASVAIVKSRDLHWGLLATKDHKDINLGSLRMLLVADGANPWSLSSCDQFLSVFQPKGLRPDAICPCASSSECVTVSVRRPGRGGVNATGRGVLSMQGLSFGVVRVDQENSLTSLTLQDCGQVMPGCVIVVVKMEGPSYLCKTDEVGEICVHSGATGTQYWGLPGLSNTTFKVQPLGSDGTPISASAEYTRSGLLGFLGPGGLVFVCGSRDGLMTVTGRKHNADDIIATVLAVEPMKFIYRGRIAVFSIRVLRDERICVIAEQRPDCSEEESFQWMSRVLQAVDSIHQVGIYCLALVPPNYLPKTPLGGIHLSETKRRFLEGALHPANVLMCPHTCVTNLPKPREVHSDVGPASVIVGNLVQGNRLASAQGREVGGLVEEDGDSSKKVPSEPRADNFRDSPVFFSLKFQQQMIAEILRWRAQSTSDHVLFTLLNSKGAVAKVLSCSELHKKAERIGNLLVEKGRVNTGDPVALIFPPGLDLICAFYGCLYVGADLKQEEMVRNWFMCGKNKTNFPNHSLHNPEPSTVYVDLRALRNDRVSLVERGSPHSLCLMESGKLLPGVKVIIANPETKGGESRVPTIQLMDEWTNGTLNVSGQCGDSHLGEIWVQSGHNASGYYTILAEESEYRDHFNARLVTGNTGEIYARTGYLGFLRRTEGVESCAEEAVLNQSDNESVGSSHHLVPTDSPELHDAVFVVGSLDETIMLRGMRYHPIDIENSVLRCHKKIGECAVFTWTNLLVVVVELDGNESEALDLVPLVTNTVLEDHHLIVGVVVVVDPGVIPINSRGEKQRMHLRDGFLADQLDPIYVAYN
;
A
#
# COMPACT_ATOMS: atom_id res chain seq x y z
N MET A 1 -21.77 14.75 57.83
CA MET A 1 -21.95 14.79 59.31
C MET A 1 -21.75 13.37 59.84
N ARG A 2 -21.07 13.21 60.99
CA ARG A 2 -20.73 11.92 61.64
C ARG A 2 -19.79 11.01 60.80
N GLY A 3 -18.91 10.19 61.40
CA GLY A 3 -18.44 10.24 62.79
C GLY A 3 -17.84 8.93 63.32
N GLY A 4 -16.53 8.94 63.60
CA GLY A 4 -15.81 8.01 64.49
C GLY A 4 -15.30 6.68 63.89
N SER A 5 -14.49 5.87 64.59
CA SER A 5 -13.43 6.13 65.61
C SER A 5 -12.97 4.82 66.29
N GLY A 6 -11.66 4.61 66.47
CA GLY A 6 -11.07 3.47 67.21
C GLY A 6 -11.01 2.16 66.42
N GLY A 7 -10.16 1.18 66.71
CA GLY A 7 -9.15 1.00 67.79
C GLY A 7 -8.96 -0.52 68.06
N ASP A 8 -7.91 -1.05 68.71
CA ASP A 8 -6.68 -0.50 69.31
C ASP A 8 -5.72 -1.70 69.67
N ARG A 9 -4.41 -1.45 69.86
CA ARG A 9 -3.35 -2.30 70.50
C ARG A 9 -2.78 -3.54 69.75
N GLY A 10 -1.47 -3.84 69.85
CA GLY A 10 -0.37 -3.03 70.41
C GLY A 10 0.99 -3.75 70.61
N HIS A 11 2.06 -2.93 70.75
CA HIS A 11 3.38 -3.13 71.43
C HIS A 11 4.21 -4.43 71.26
N HIS A 12 5.54 -4.44 71.01
CA HIS A 12 6.64 -3.42 70.92
C HIS A 12 7.46 -3.61 69.60
N GLY A 13 8.74 -3.26 69.35
CA GLY A 13 9.86 -2.69 70.14
C GLY A 13 11.15 -2.42 69.31
N PHE A 14 12.20 -1.84 69.92
CA PHE A 14 13.45 -1.29 69.31
C PHE A 14 14.56 -1.14 70.39
N PRO A 15 15.81 -0.63 70.15
CA PRO A 15 16.83 -0.73 69.05
C PRO A 15 18.18 -1.31 69.66
N PRO A 16 19.48 -0.94 69.37
CA PRO A 16 20.17 -0.16 68.31
C PRO A 16 21.42 -0.95 67.70
N PRO A 17 22.64 -0.42 67.30
CA PRO A 17 23.32 -0.87 66.06
C PRO A 17 24.84 -1.34 66.15
N PRO A 18 25.95 -0.69 65.64
CA PRO A 18 27.16 -1.38 65.10
C PRO A 18 28.51 -0.86 65.71
N PRO A 19 29.73 -0.80 65.06
CA PRO A 19 30.34 -1.44 63.86
C PRO A 19 31.79 -2.03 64.06
N SER A 20 32.47 -2.55 63.02
CA SER A 20 33.93 -2.37 62.72
C SER A 20 34.49 -3.21 61.53
N ASP A 21 35.55 -2.71 60.88
CA ASP A 21 36.36 -3.38 59.84
C ASP A 21 37.70 -3.95 60.39
N THR A 22 38.37 -4.87 59.67
CA THR A 22 39.82 -4.84 59.30
C THR A 22 40.28 -6.13 58.56
N SER A 23 41.57 -6.22 58.18
CA SER A 23 42.09 -7.05 57.07
C SER A 23 43.32 -7.93 57.42
N SER A 24 43.87 -8.58 56.37
CA SER A 24 45.24 -9.15 56.23
C SER A 24 45.38 -10.69 56.22
N ALA A 25 46.57 -11.19 55.87
CA ALA A 25 46.79 -12.49 55.22
C ALA A 25 48.02 -13.27 55.76
N GLY A 26 48.17 -14.54 55.37
CA GLY A 26 49.39 -15.32 55.67
C GLY A 26 49.48 -16.71 55.00
N SER A 27 50.67 -17.04 54.49
CA SER A 27 51.17 -18.41 54.20
C SER A 27 52.35 -18.72 55.14
N PRO A 28 52.96 -19.94 55.21
CA PRO A 28 54.07 -20.29 54.29
C PRO A 28 54.24 -21.86 54.07
N PRO A 29 55.44 -22.52 53.91
CA PRO A 29 55.69 -23.59 52.89
C PRO A 29 56.20 -24.92 53.57
N PRO A 30 57.28 -25.69 53.22
CA PRO A 30 58.14 -25.81 52.00
C PRO A 30 58.64 -27.23 51.58
N LEU A 31 58.80 -27.45 50.24
CA LEU A 31 59.70 -28.46 49.60
C LEU A 31 59.37 -29.95 49.91
N GLN A 32 60.07 -31.04 49.49
CA GLN A 32 61.25 -31.38 48.64
C GLN A 32 60.99 -32.85 48.10
N ARG A 33 61.65 -33.57 47.15
CA ARG A 33 62.97 -33.63 46.46
C ARG A 33 62.83 -34.09 44.96
N ARG A 34 63.97 -34.37 44.31
CA ARG A 34 64.24 -35.02 42.99
C ARG A 34 65.52 -35.92 43.15
N PRO A 35 66.32 -36.42 42.15
CA PRO A 35 66.30 -36.28 40.66
C PRO A 35 66.80 -37.48 39.77
N ARG A 36 66.67 -37.35 38.43
CA ARG A 36 67.78 -37.47 37.43
C ARG A 36 67.34 -36.99 36.01
N ALA A 37 68.30 -36.77 35.09
CA ALA A 37 68.20 -36.15 33.75
C ALA A 37 69.55 -36.35 32.97
N PRO A 38 69.97 -35.61 31.89
CA PRO A 38 69.30 -34.75 30.88
C PRO A 38 69.68 -35.09 29.37
N PRO A 39 70.20 -34.18 28.49
CA PRO A 39 69.60 -33.55 27.26
C PRO A 39 70.33 -33.97 25.92
N PRO A 40 70.51 -33.22 24.77
CA PRO A 40 70.04 -31.87 24.30
C PRO A 40 69.75 -31.62 22.76
N LEU A 41 69.36 -30.37 22.42
CA LEU A 41 69.74 -29.53 21.22
C LEU A 41 68.96 -29.50 19.85
N TRP A 42 69.41 -28.60 18.93
CA TRP A 42 68.66 -27.76 17.95
C TRP A 42 68.94 -27.99 16.42
N ASN A 43 67.98 -27.57 15.57
CA ASN A 43 68.05 -27.09 14.15
C ASN A 43 68.75 -27.98 13.07
N ASP A 44 68.61 -27.83 11.73
CA ASP A 44 68.28 -26.68 10.86
C ASP A 44 67.85 -27.08 9.40
N GLN A 45 67.24 -26.13 8.65
CA GLN A 45 67.29 -25.87 7.18
C GLN A 45 67.17 -26.94 6.03
N ARG A 46 66.31 -26.59 5.03
CA ARG A 46 66.28 -26.96 3.57
C ARG A 46 65.88 -28.42 3.20
N GLY A 47 65.25 -28.73 2.04
CA GLY A 47 64.57 -27.90 1.02
C GLY A 47 64.83 -28.31 -0.47
N ARG A 48 63.80 -28.24 -1.34
CA ARG A 48 63.82 -28.33 -2.84
C ARG A 48 64.12 -29.72 -3.47
N ASN A 49 63.81 -30.07 -4.74
CA ASN A 49 62.90 -29.58 -5.82
C ASN A 49 62.84 -30.65 -6.97
N GLN A 50 62.08 -30.39 -8.06
CA GLN A 50 62.12 -31.02 -9.42
C GLN A 50 61.52 -32.45 -9.53
N GLN A 51 60.90 -32.90 -10.65
CA GLN A 51 60.49 -32.28 -11.94
C GLN A 51 59.30 -33.09 -12.55
N GLU A 52 58.23 -32.46 -13.05
CA GLU A 52 57.91 -32.11 -14.47
C GLU A 52 57.57 -33.27 -15.46
N ILE A 53 56.39 -33.17 -16.10
CA ILE A 53 56.08 -33.43 -17.55
C ILE A 53 56.23 -34.91 -18.03
N THR A 54 55.27 -35.58 -18.72
CA THR A 54 54.57 -35.23 -19.99
C THR A 54 53.26 -36.02 -20.25
N ASP A 55 52.40 -35.47 -21.12
CA ASP A 55 51.44 -36.03 -22.10
C ASP A 55 50.94 -37.51 -22.09
N ILE A 56 49.61 -37.62 -22.00
CA ILE A 56 48.67 -38.13 -23.03
C ILE A 56 49.17 -39.20 -24.04
N SER A 57 48.50 -40.35 -24.07
CA SER A 57 48.21 -41.14 -25.29
C SER A 57 47.04 -42.11 -25.06
N ASP A 58 46.09 -42.19 -26.00
CA ASP A 58 45.04 -43.22 -26.05
C ASP A 58 45.58 -44.62 -26.41
N VAL A 59 44.79 -45.68 -26.15
CA VAL A 59 44.23 -46.61 -27.17
C VAL A 59 43.78 -47.97 -26.56
N LEU A 60 42.47 -48.26 -26.72
CA LEU A 60 41.79 -49.57 -26.85
C LEU A 60 42.31 -50.83 -26.10
N GLN A 61 41.51 -51.31 -25.13
CA GLN A 61 41.05 -52.72 -24.93
C GLN A 61 40.30 -52.87 -23.58
N ASN A 62 39.39 -53.82 -23.34
CA ASN A 62 38.34 -54.46 -24.15
C ASN A 62 37.40 -55.27 -23.20
N PHE A 63 36.09 -55.25 -23.46
CA PHE A 63 35.02 -56.21 -23.09
C PHE A 63 35.06 -57.10 -21.80
N ARG A 64 33.98 -56.98 -21.00
CA ARG A 64 32.93 -57.99 -20.61
C ARG A 64 33.17 -59.49 -20.98
N PRO A 65 32.55 -60.53 -20.33
CA PRO A 65 31.21 -60.50 -19.67
C PRO A 65 30.93 -61.43 -18.45
N TYR A 66 29.71 -61.34 -17.91
CA TYR A 66 28.91 -62.39 -17.23
C TYR A 66 27.41 -62.01 -17.41
N SER A 67 26.38 -62.88 -17.38
CA SER A 67 26.11 -64.19 -18.00
C SER A 67 24.62 -64.55 -17.78
N GLN A 68 23.94 -65.20 -18.73
CA GLN A 68 22.50 -65.61 -18.69
C GLN A 68 22.36 -67.08 -19.17
N PRO A 69 21.15 -67.70 -19.22
CA PRO A 69 19.94 -67.62 -18.39
C PRO A 69 19.65 -69.01 -17.74
N PRO A 70 18.39 -69.52 -17.63
CA PRO A 70 17.66 -70.06 -18.79
C PRO A 70 16.16 -69.63 -18.89
N ASP A 71 15.50 -70.07 -19.96
CA ASP A 71 14.15 -69.66 -20.42
C ASP A 71 13.24 -70.89 -20.70
N VAL A 72 11.90 -70.70 -20.64
CA VAL A 72 10.89 -71.64 -21.15
C VAL A 72 9.65 -70.89 -21.71
N THR A 73 9.72 -70.47 -22.97
CA THR A 73 8.83 -70.81 -24.11
C THR A 73 7.37 -71.27 -23.84
N ASN A 74 6.34 -71.05 -24.69
CA ASN A 74 6.16 -70.31 -25.97
C ASN A 74 4.65 -70.29 -26.32
N ASN A 75 4.18 -69.31 -27.10
CA ASN A 75 3.67 -69.49 -28.49
C ASN A 75 2.82 -68.31 -29.01
N THR A 76 2.62 -68.26 -30.32
CA THR A 76 2.07 -67.13 -31.07
C THR A 76 0.91 -67.48 -32.03
N ALA A 77 0.23 -66.42 -32.45
CA ALA A 77 -0.51 -66.25 -33.72
C ALA A 77 -1.95 -66.80 -33.86
N GLN A 78 -2.72 -66.06 -34.69
CA GLN A 78 -4.07 -66.32 -35.21
C GLN A 78 -5.21 -66.27 -34.15
N GLY A 79 -6.38 -65.71 -34.42
CA GLY A 79 -6.83 -64.90 -35.57
C GLY A 79 -8.36 -64.72 -35.56
N GLY A 80 -8.88 -63.67 -36.21
CA GLY A 80 -10.33 -63.54 -36.47
C GLY A 80 -10.94 -62.17 -36.17
N ARG A 81 -11.54 -61.54 -37.20
CA ARG A 81 -12.49 -60.42 -37.04
C ARG A 81 -13.90 -60.98 -36.84
N ARG A 82 -14.75 -60.31 -36.04
CA ARG A 82 -16.11 -59.88 -36.46
C ARG A 82 -16.89 -59.08 -35.40
N THR A 83 -17.59 -58.05 -35.88
CA THR A 83 -18.89 -57.45 -35.47
C THR A 83 -19.54 -57.86 -34.13
N GLY A 84 -20.14 -56.96 -33.33
CA GLY A 84 -20.37 -55.51 -33.48
C GLY A 84 -21.85 -55.10 -33.31
N ALA A 85 -22.09 -53.87 -32.81
CA ALA A 85 -23.41 -53.25 -32.60
C ALA A 85 -24.29 -53.92 -31.49
N ASP A 86 -25.34 -53.31 -30.91
CA ASP A 86 -25.78 -51.92 -30.97
C ASP A 86 -26.63 -51.50 -29.73
N ARG A 87 -26.78 -50.17 -29.53
CA ARG A 87 -27.98 -49.43 -29.06
C ARG A 87 -28.66 -49.62 -27.67
N VAL A 88 -28.91 -48.43 -27.07
CA VAL A 88 -30.22 -47.89 -26.60
C VAL A 88 -30.70 -48.12 -25.13
N ASN A 89 -30.36 -47.13 -24.30
CA ASN A 89 -31.25 -46.07 -23.76
C ASN A 89 -32.39 -46.37 -22.74
N ARG A 90 -32.53 -45.41 -21.81
CA ARG A 90 -33.75 -44.92 -21.11
C ARG A 90 -34.36 -45.64 -19.88
N TYR A 91 -34.18 -44.94 -18.74
CA TYR A 91 -35.22 -44.32 -17.89
C TYR A 91 -35.82 -45.02 -16.63
N THR A 92 -35.69 -44.28 -15.52
CA THR A 92 -36.66 -44.04 -14.42
C THR A 92 -37.14 -45.17 -13.48
N SER A 93 -36.66 -45.02 -12.22
CA SER A 93 -37.47 -44.64 -11.04
C SER A 93 -37.87 -45.70 -9.98
N SER A 94 -37.90 -45.21 -8.73
CA SER A 94 -38.76 -45.63 -7.59
C SER A 94 -38.72 -47.09 -7.11
N ALA A 95 -37.77 -47.35 -6.20
CA ALA A 95 -37.96 -47.65 -4.76
C ALA A 95 -39.13 -48.54 -4.24
N SER A 96 -38.86 -49.16 -3.07
CA SER A 96 -39.62 -50.15 -2.28
C SER A 96 -39.32 -51.62 -2.62
N GLU A 97 -39.27 -52.60 -1.69
CA GLU A 97 -39.20 -52.57 -0.21
C GLU A 97 -38.68 -53.93 0.33
N ASP A 98 -38.07 -53.94 1.54
CA ASP A 98 -37.87 -55.07 2.47
C ASP A 98 -37.26 -56.44 2.03
N GLY A 99 -37.05 -57.34 3.01
CA GLY A 99 -36.78 -58.77 2.74
C GLY A 99 -36.18 -59.58 3.90
N THR A 100 -34.88 -59.87 3.82
CA THR A 100 -34.05 -60.73 4.72
C THR A 100 -34.18 -62.26 4.60
N MET A 101 -33.04 -62.93 4.85
CA MET A 101 -32.81 -64.39 5.01
C MET A 101 -32.94 -65.30 3.76
N GLY A 102 -32.10 -66.34 3.57
CA GLY A 102 -30.87 -66.70 4.31
C GLY A 102 -30.28 -68.08 3.93
N THR A 103 -28.94 -68.20 3.87
CA THR A 103 -28.13 -69.41 3.47
C THR A 103 -28.31 -69.83 1.99
N GLY A 104 -27.41 -70.52 1.28
CA GLY A 104 -26.03 -71.03 1.46
C GLY A 104 -25.66 -71.81 0.16
N THR A 105 -24.42 -72.07 -0.30
CA THR A 105 -23.05 -71.95 0.24
C THR A 105 -22.05 -71.77 -0.93
N GLY A 106 -20.86 -71.19 -0.71
CA GLY A 106 -19.86 -71.02 -1.81
C GLY A 106 -18.56 -70.28 -1.48
N ARG A 107 -18.10 -70.29 -0.23
CA ARG A 107 -16.93 -69.50 0.21
C ARG A 107 -15.59 -70.12 -0.23
N TRP A 108 -14.98 -69.56 -1.27
CA TRP A 108 -13.52 -69.61 -1.44
C TRP A 108 -12.87 -68.72 -0.37
N LYS A 109 -12.31 -69.31 0.69
CA LYS A 109 -11.60 -68.57 1.75
C LYS A 109 -10.23 -68.10 1.25
N VAL A 110 -10.18 -66.87 0.74
CA VAL A 110 -8.91 -66.16 0.52
C VAL A 110 -8.18 -66.01 1.86
N SER A 111 -6.90 -66.37 1.92
CA SER A 111 -6.09 -66.25 3.14
C SER A 111 -5.91 -64.77 3.53
N ALA A 112 -5.86 -64.49 4.84
CA ALA A 112 -5.68 -63.13 5.36
C ALA A 112 -4.44 -62.43 4.77
N LYS A 113 -3.32 -63.16 4.58
CA LYS A 113 -2.11 -62.63 3.90
C LYS A 113 -2.39 -62.18 2.46
N ILE A 114 -3.29 -62.85 1.73
CA ILE A 114 -3.64 -62.50 0.33
C ILE A 114 -4.57 -61.28 0.31
N GLN A 115 -5.52 -61.17 1.26
CA GLN A 115 -6.31 -59.94 1.39
C GLN A 115 -5.45 -58.73 1.81
N GLN A 116 -4.43 -58.94 2.65
CA GLN A 116 -3.46 -57.92 3.02
C GLN A 116 -2.60 -57.49 1.81
N LEU A 117 -2.15 -58.45 0.99
CA LEU A 117 -1.44 -58.18 -0.28
C LEU A 117 -2.31 -57.44 -1.30
N LEU A 118 -3.60 -57.79 -1.41
CA LEU A 118 -4.56 -57.10 -2.29
C LEU A 118 -4.88 -55.67 -1.83
N ASN A 119 -4.68 -55.36 -0.54
CA ASN A 119 -4.80 -53.99 -0.05
C ASN A 119 -3.51 -53.18 -0.23
N THR A 120 -2.31 -53.78 -0.16
CA THR A 120 -1.06 -53.07 -0.50
C THR A 120 -0.84 -52.91 -2.02
N LEU A 121 -1.44 -53.77 -2.85
CA LEU A 121 -1.42 -53.65 -4.31
C LEU A 121 -2.48 -52.70 -4.90
N LYS A 122 -3.36 -52.12 -4.07
CA LYS A 122 -4.21 -51.00 -4.49
C LYS A 122 -3.36 -49.75 -4.62
N ARG A 123 -2.84 -49.53 -5.84
CA ARG A 123 -2.21 -48.27 -6.25
C ARG A 123 -3.11 -47.10 -5.81
N PRO A 124 -2.63 -46.17 -4.97
CA PRO A 124 -3.47 -45.07 -4.51
C PRO A 124 -3.95 -44.28 -5.74
N LYS A 125 -5.23 -43.93 -5.77
CA LYS A 125 -5.70 -42.91 -6.72
C LYS A 125 -4.94 -41.63 -6.37
N ARG A 126 -4.03 -41.20 -7.25
CA ARG A 126 -3.52 -39.82 -7.18
C ARG A 126 -4.73 -38.90 -7.26
N ARG A 127 -4.86 -37.99 -6.31
CA ARG A 127 -5.73 -36.83 -6.48
C ARG A 127 -5.27 -36.06 -7.74
N PRO A 128 -6.17 -35.42 -8.50
CA PRO A 128 -5.81 -34.38 -9.45
C PRO A 128 -4.85 -33.35 -8.84
N LEU A 129 -3.94 -32.77 -9.64
CA LEU A 129 -2.97 -31.80 -9.12
C LEU A 129 -3.57 -30.61 -8.34
N PRO A 130 -4.74 -30.04 -8.73
CA PRO A 130 -5.38 -28.96 -7.96
C PRO A 130 -5.67 -29.32 -6.49
N GLU A 131 -6.14 -30.54 -6.21
CA GLU A 131 -6.45 -31.03 -4.84
C GLU A 131 -5.19 -31.33 -3.99
N PHE A 132 -4.02 -30.85 -4.40
CA PHE A 132 -2.76 -30.82 -3.65
C PHE A 132 -2.26 -29.39 -3.36
N TYR A 133 -2.93 -28.35 -3.87
CA TYR A 133 -2.53 -26.95 -3.72
C TYR A 133 -3.66 -26.01 -3.25
N GLU A 134 -4.91 -26.47 -3.19
CA GLU A 134 -6.06 -25.65 -2.75
C GLU A 134 -6.27 -25.60 -1.22
N ASP A 135 -5.68 -26.55 -0.46
CA ASP A 135 -5.92 -26.67 0.99
C ASP A 135 -5.03 -25.70 1.82
N ASP A 136 -3.70 -25.65 1.61
CA ASP A 136 -2.74 -25.02 2.55
C ASP A 136 -2.97 -23.51 2.82
N ASP A 137 -3.21 -22.68 1.81
CA ASP A 137 -3.37 -21.22 2.02
C ASP A 137 -4.69 -20.87 2.73
N ILE A 138 -5.73 -21.69 2.50
CA ILE A 138 -7.03 -21.58 3.17
C ILE A 138 -6.96 -22.15 4.59
N GLU A 139 -6.27 -23.27 4.80
CA GLU A 139 -6.00 -23.80 6.14
C GLU A 139 -5.11 -22.84 6.95
N LEU A 140 -4.14 -22.15 6.33
CA LEU A 140 -3.34 -21.12 7.00
C LEU A 140 -4.17 -19.89 7.40
N GLU A 141 -5.11 -19.43 6.56
CA GLU A 141 -6.00 -18.32 6.93
C GLU A 141 -7.05 -18.74 7.98
N LEU A 142 -7.51 -20.00 7.95
CA LEU A 142 -8.34 -20.61 9.01
C LEU A 142 -7.59 -20.88 10.32
N ALA A 143 -6.29 -21.17 10.26
CA ALA A 143 -5.44 -21.37 11.44
C ALA A 143 -4.97 -20.04 12.04
N ALA A 144 -4.85 -18.98 11.24
CA ALA A 144 -4.64 -17.61 11.71
C ALA A 144 -5.92 -16.97 12.29
N ASN A 145 -7.10 -17.31 11.73
CA ASN A 145 -8.42 -16.93 12.24
C ASN A 145 -9.23 -18.16 12.67
N PRO A 146 -8.84 -18.86 13.77
CA PRO A 146 -9.58 -20.01 14.28
C PRO A 146 -10.97 -19.55 14.74
N LYS A 147 -12.00 -19.95 13.98
CA LYS A 147 -13.39 -19.61 14.29
C LYS A 147 -13.80 -20.29 15.60
N ASP A 148 -13.90 -19.50 16.68
CA ASP A 148 -14.34 -19.98 18.00
C ASP A 148 -15.69 -20.74 17.86
N PRO A 149 -15.74 -22.04 18.17
CA PRO A 149 -16.97 -22.82 18.05
C PRO A 149 -18.07 -22.31 19.01
N ASN A 150 -17.68 -21.61 20.08
CA ASN A 150 -18.56 -21.01 21.08
C ASN A 150 -18.96 -19.56 20.74
N ALA A 151 -18.51 -19.01 19.60
CA ALA A 151 -18.86 -17.66 19.17
C ALA A 151 -20.39 -17.46 19.15
N PRO A 152 -20.91 -16.38 19.78
CA PRO A 152 -22.32 -15.99 19.71
C PRO A 152 -22.81 -15.92 18.26
N LYS A 153 -24.06 -16.35 18.03
CA LYS A 153 -24.68 -16.39 16.70
C LYS A 153 -26.04 -15.66 16.73
N PRO A 154 -26.48 -15.05 15.63
CA PRO A 154 -27.81 -14.47 15.55
C PRO A 154 -28.92 -15.50 15.78
N GLU A 155 -29.76 -15.27 16.78
CA GLU A 155 -30.84 -16.15 17.26
C GLU A 155 -32.25 -15.57 17.01
N GLY A 156 -32.34 -14.26 16.72
CA GLY A 156 -33.61 -13.54 16.55
C GLY A 156 -34.40 -13.93 15.30
N SER A 157 -35.51 -13.23 15.07
CA SER A 157 -36.24 -13.32 13.81
C SER A 157 -35.46 -12.63 12.68
N PHE A 158 -35.73 -13.00 11.43
CA PHE A 158 -35.35 -12.13 10.30
C PHE A 158 -36.02 -10.76 10.46
N MET A 159 -35.29 -9.69 10.16
CA MET A 159 -35.88 -8.34 10.26
C MET A 159 -36.89 -8.09 9.14
N SER A 160 -37.79 -7.13 9.36
CA SER A 160 -38.57 -6.48 8.29
C SER A 160 -38.06 -5.06 8.07
N PRO A 161 -38.29 -4.45 6.90
CA PRO A 161 -37.94 -3.05 6.66
C PRO A 161 -38.71 -2.12 7.60
N ALA A 162 -37.99 -1.23 8.29
CA ALA A 162 -38.58 -0.25 9.19
C ALA A 162 -38.98 1.02 8.43
N VAL A 163 -40.29 1.28 8.39
CA VAL A 163 -40.89 2.41 7.68
C VAL A 163 -41.07 3.59 8.64
N GLY A 164 -40.56 4.76 8.27
CA GLY A 164 -40.79 6.01 9.00
C GLY A 164 -42.22 6.53 8.86
N GLU A 165 -42.61 7.47 9.72
CA GLU A 165 -43.90 8.15 9.62
C GLU A 165 -44.10 8.81 8.24
N GLN A 166 -45.32 8.85 7.71
CA GLN A 166 -45.57 9.47 6.40
C GLN A 166 -45.16 10.96 6.41
N LEU A 167 -44.40 11.40 5.40
CA LEU A 167 -43.96 12.79 5.28
C LEU A 167 -45.13 13.74 4.99
N THR A 168 -45.71 14.33 6.02
CA THR A 168 -46.76 15.35 5.91
C THR A 168 -46.14 16.75 5.83
N ILE A 169 -46.32 17.45 4.71
CA ILE A 169 -45.78 18.81 4.52
C ILE A 169 -46.69 19.82 5.27
N PRO A 170 -46.17 20.63 6.20
CA PRO A 170 -46.97 21.63 6.93
C PRO A 170 -47.61 22.67 6.00
N SER A 171 -48.88 22.99 6.26
CA SER A 171 -49.62 24.01 5.51
C SER A 171 -48.96 25.38 5.63
N GLY A 172 -48.44 25.90 4.53
CA GLY A 172 -47.74 27.19 4.50
C GLY A 172 -46.22 27.11 4.56
N LEU A 173 -45.61 25.92 4.58
CA LEU A 173 -44.16 25.78 4.31
C LEU A 173 -43.88 26.14 2.83
N PRO A 174 -42.76 26.82 2.48
CA PRO A 174 -42.42 27.11 1.10
C PRO A 174 -42.21 25.83 0.27
N ARG A 175 -42.59 25.86 -1.02
CA ARG A 175 -42.48 24.68 -1.90
C ARG A 175 -41.04 24.24 -2.18
N SER A 176 -40.08 25.16 -2.11
CA SER A 176 -38.65 24.90 -2.30
C SER A 176 -37.82 25.95 -1.56
N ILE A 177 -36.55 25.66 -1.25
CA ILE A 177 -35.64 26.61 -0.60
C ILE A 177 -35.50 27.90 -1.45
N GLY A 178 -35.44 27.79 -2.78
CA GLY A 178 -35.45 28.95 -3.69
C GLY A 178 -36.70 29.82 -3.54
N ALA A 179 -37.87 29.22 -3.31
CA ALA A 179 -39.11 29.94 -3.02
C ALA A 179 -39.14 30.53 -1.59
N ALA A 180 -38.49 29.89 -0.63
CA ALA A 180 -38.36 30.41 0.74
C ALA A 180 -37.57 31.73 0.77
N ILE A 181 -36.42 31.79 0.09
CA ILE A 181 -35.60 33.02 -0.02
C ILE A 181 -36.40 34.14 -0.67
N LEU A 182 -37.22 33.84 -1.68
CA LEU A 182 -38.09 34.81 -2.35
C LEU A 182 -39.23 35.30 -1.45
N ARG A 183 -39.87 34.41 -0.67
CA ARG A 183 -40.87 34.79 0.34
C ARG A 183 -40.26 35.67 1.42
N TYR A 184 -39.26 35.16 2.13
CA TYR A 184 -38.70 35.82 3.30
C TYR A 184 -37.86 37.05 2.94
N GLY A 185 -37.22 37.06 1.78
CA GLY A 185 -36.49 38.21 1.26
C GLY A 185 -37.37 39.38 0.83
N ASN A 186 -38.67 39.17 0.60
CA ASN A 186 -39.64 40.23 0.29
C ASN A 186 -40.57 40.55 1.46
N ALA A 187 -41.26 39.55 2.03
CA ALA A 187 -42.21 39.76 3.12
C ALA A 187 -41.51 40.07 4.46
N SER A 188 -40.49 39.26 4.80
CA SER A 188 -39.77 39.32 6.09
C SER A 188 -38.38 39.96 5.93
N TYR A 189 -38.21 40.89 4.99
CA TYR A 189 -36.90 41.35 4.49
C TYR A 189 -35.95 41.95 5.56
N LYS A 190 -36.50 42.44 6.68
CA LYS A 190 -35.75 42.94 7.85
C LYS A 190 -35.37 41.85 8.85
N ALA A 191 -36.01 40.69 8.84
CA ALA A 191 -35.74 39.60 9.77
C ALA A 191 -34.30 39.07 9.58
N PRO A 192 -33.57 38.76 10.66
CA PRO A 192 -32.24 38.21 10.58
C PRO A 192 -32.28 36.77 10.07
N VAL A 193 -31.35 36.40 9.18
CA VAL A 193 -31.15 35.02 8.74
C VAL A 193 -29.89 34.42 9.36
N ALA A 194 -28.82 35.20 9.46
CA ALA A 194 -27.54 34.77 10.02
C ALA A 194 -26.87 35.90 10.82
N THR A 195 -26.35 35.58 12.00
CA THR A 195 -25.46 36.44 12.79
C THR A 195 -24.18 35.68 13.09
N VAL A 196 -23.04 36.38 13.06
CA VAL A 196 -21.72 35.79 13.33
C VAL A 196 -21.04 36.56 14.46
N LEU A 197 -20.40 35.83 15.37
CA LEU A 197 -19.55 36.42 16.40
C LEU A 197 -18.13 36.66 15.85
N ASP A 198 -17.47 37.72 16.30
CA ASP A 198 -16.05 37.92 16.04
C ASP A 198 -15.20 36.99 16.95
N PRO A 199 -13.88 36.86 16.72
CA PRO A 199 -12.98 36.07 17.58
C PRO A 199 -12.91 36.55 19.04
N ASN A 200 -13.48 37.72 19.38
CA ASN A 200 -13.54 38.29 20.72
C ASN A 200 -14.91 38.06 21.41
N GLY A 201 -15.84 37.33 20.77
CA GLY A 201 -17.19 37.07 21.27
C GLY A 201 -18.18 38.24 21.10
N LYS A 202 -17.79 39.31 20.41
CA LYS A 202 -18.68 40.43 20.06
C LYS A 202 -19.51 40.07 18.82
N LEU A 203 -20.64 40.73 18.63
CA LEU A 203 -21.46 40.55 17.42
C LEU A 203 -20.77 41.26 16.25
N SER A 204 -20.32 40.51 15.25
CA SER A 204 -19.59 41.05 14.10
C SER A 204 -20.54 41.65 13.06
N THR A 205 -21.47 40.85 12.55
CA THR A 205 -22.42 41.26 11.50
C THR A 205 -23.67 40.37 11.54
N THR A 206 -24.82 40.98 11.18
CA THR A 206 -26.09 40.28 10.94
C THR A 206 -26.55 40.49 9.50
N LEU A 207 -26.75 39.37 8.80
CA LEU A 207 -27.41 39.28 7.50
C LEU A 207 -28.92 39.18 7.73
N THR A 208 -29.72 39.93 6.95
CA THR A 208 -31.18 39.82 6.93
C THR A 208 -31.64 39.12 5.65
N TYR A 209 -32.84 38.55 5.65
CA TYR A 209 -33.39 37.86 4.47
C TYR A 209 -33.40 38.73 3.20
N GLY A 210 -33.73 40.03 3.32
CA GLY A 210 -33.67 40.97 2.18
C GLY A 210 -32.26 41.24 1.68
N LYS A 211 -31.26 41.27 2.58
CA LYS A 211 -29.84 41.34 2.19
C LYS A 211 -29.38 40.04 1.53
N LEU A 212 -29.81 38.88 2.04
CA LEU A 212 -29.48 37.59 1.44
C LEU A 212 -30.03 37.47 0.01
N LEU A 213 -31.32 37.79 -0.19
CA LEU A 213 -31.94 37.81 -1.52
C LEU A 213 -31.21 38.78 -2.47
N SER A 214 -30.93 40.01 -2.02
CA SER A 214 -30.24 41.00 -2.86
C SER A 214 -28.79 40.60 -3.21
N ARG A 215 -28.06 39.98 -2.28
CA ARG A 215 -26.68 39.51 -2.52
C ARG A 215 -26.63 38.27 -3.40
N SER A 216 -27.49 37.28 -3.18
CA SER A 216 -27.55 36.07 -4.03
C SER A 216 -27.95 36.42 -5.46
N TYR A 217 -28.90 37.35 -5.67
CA TYR A 217 -29.24 37.85 -7.01
C TYR A 217 -28.05 38.51 -7.73
N LYS A 218 -27.27 39.34 -7.04
CA LYS A 218 -26.05 39.94 -7.62
C LYS A 218 -25.00 38.90 -8.00
N ILE A 219 -24.82 37.88 -7.16
CA ILE A 219 -23.89 36.78 -7.42
C ILE A 219 -24.38 35.97 -8.62
N ALA A 220 -25.65 35.58 -8.64
CA ALA A 220 -26.25 34.84 -9.76
C ALA A 220 -26.14 35.59 -11.09
N TYR A 221 -26.43 36.89 -11.11
CA TYR A 221 -26.24 37.75 -12.27
C TYR A 221 -24.77 37.78 -12.72
N ALA A 222 -23.83 37.99 -11.79
CA ALA A 222 -22.41 38.08 -12.12
C ALA A 222 -21.82 36.75 -12.61
N LEU A 223 -22.30 35.61 -12.11
CA LEU A 223 -21.91 34.28 -12.60
C LEU A 223 -22.39 34.04 -14.04
N LEU A 224 -23.62 34.43 -14.37
CA LEU A 224 -24.23 34.19 -15.68
C LEU A 224 -23.90 35.23 -16.76
N THR A 225 -23.29 36.38 -16.40
CA THR A 225 -23.02 37.48 -17.36
C THR A 225 -21.55 37.86 -17.50
N LYS A 226 -20.66 37.42 -16.60
CA LYS A 226 -19.23 37.73 -16.67
C LYS A 226 -18.47 36.61 -17.40
N SER A 227 -17.48 36.97 -18.21
CA SER A 227 -16.48 36.01 -18.68
C SER A 227 -15.37 35.83 -17.62
N PHE A 228 -14.90 34.59 -17.48
CA PHE A 228 -13.91 34.16 -16.50
C PHE A 228 -12.54 33.81 -17.11
N SER A 229 -12.36 34.07 -18.42
CA SER A 229 -11.11 33.87 -19.16
C SER A 229 -10.56 35.19 -19.71
N LYS A 230 -9.23 35.30 -19.82
CA LYS A 230 -8.55 36.43 -20.48
C LYS A 230 -8.88 36.54 -21.98
N ASN A 231 -9.33 35.44 -22.60
CA ASN A 231 -9.64 35.38 -24.03
C ASN A 231 -11.15 35.51 -24.33
N GLY A 232 -12.01 35.56 -23.31
CA GLY A 232 -13.46 35.74 -23.45
C GLY A 232 -14.31 34.46 -23.40
N ASP A 233 -13.80 33.30 -23.82
CA ASP A 233 -14.62 32.10 -24.08
C ASP A 233 -15.34 31.50 -22.84
N THR A 234 -14.73 31.56 -21.65
CA THR A 234 -15.26 30.92 -20.45
C THR A 234 -16.43 31.71 -19.85
N SER A 235 -17.65 31.34 -20.23
CA SER A 235 -18.91 31.74 -19.60
C SER A 235 -19.53 30.57 -18.84
N LEU A 236 -19.94 30.78 -17.58
CA LEU A 236 -20.61 29.75 -16.78
C LEU A 236 -22.08 29.62 -17.21
N LYS A 237 -22.56 28.38 -17.31
CA LYS A 237 -23.94 28.07 -17.72
C LYS A 237 -24.71 27.38 -16.58
N SER A 238 -26.03 27.34 -16.73
CA SER A 238 -26.88 26.57 -15.81
C SER A 238 -26.48 25.10 -15.86
N GLY A 239 -26.26 24.50 -14.69
CA GLY A 239 -25.72 23.15 -14.51
C GLY A 239 -24.21 23.07 -14.28
N ASP A 240 -23.44 24.15 -14.50
CA ASP A 240 -21.98 24.13 -14.27
C ASP A 240 -21.60 24.06 -12.79
N ARG A 241 -20.41 23.52 -12.50
CA ARG A 241 -19.92 23.24 -11.14
C ARG A 241 -18.85 24.23 -10.73
N VAL A 242 -18.98 24.77 -9.52
CA VAL A 242 -18.16 25.89 -9.02
C VAL A 242 -17.76 25.64 -7.56
N ALA A 243 -16.48 25.76 -7.24
CA ALA A 243 -15.99 25.57 -5.87
C ALA A 243 -16.39 26.75 -4.97
N LEU A 244 -16.79 26.47 -3.73
CA LEU A 244 -17.03 27.49 -2.70
C LEU A 244 -15.96 27.37 -1.62
N VAL A 245 -15.05 28.35 -1.57
CA VAL A 245 -13.86 28.38 -0.73
C VAL A 245 -13.98 29.53 0.28
N TYR A 246 -14.57 29.23 1.44
CA TYR A 246 -14.84 30.21 2.50
C TYR A 246 -14.33 29.71 3.86
N PRO A 247 -13.73 30.57 4.69
CA PRO A 247 -13.19 30.20 5.99
C PRO A 247 -14.32 30.05 7.03
N ASN A 248 -14.07 29.25 8.06
CA ASN A 248 -15.07 28.87 9.09
C ASN A 248 -15.52 30.02 10.02
N ASN A 249 -15.08 31.25 9.76
CA ASN A 249 -15.56 32.49 10.39
C ASN A 249 -16.37 33.40 9.44
N ASP A 250 -16.61 32.99 8.19
CA ASP A 250 -17.36 33.75 7.18
C ASP A 250 -18.55 32.98 6.56
N PRO A 251 -19.52 32.50 7.38
CA PRO A 251 -20.75 31.90 6.86
C PRO A 251 -21.60 32.91 6.09
N ILE A 252 -21.53 34.22 6.40
CA ILE A 252 -22.38 35.22 5.75
C ILE A 252 -22.06 35.35 4.25
N ASN A 253 -20.79 35.34 3.86
CA ASN A 253 -20.45 35.34 2.45
C ASN A 253 -20.69 33.97 1.80
N PHE A 254 -20.44 32.86 2.51
CA PHE A 254 -20.79 31.52 2.03
C PHE A 254 -22.30 31.36 1.73
N LEU A 255 -23.19 31.74 2.64
CA LEU A 255 -24.65 31.72 2.43
C LEU A 255 -25.04 32.52 1.17
N CYS A 256 -24.45 33.70 1.00
CA CYS A 256 -24.71 34.53 -0.19
C CYS A 256 -24.22 33.85 -1.49
N ALA A 257 -23.06 33.19 -1.45
CA ALA A 257 -22.47 32.49 -2.58
C ALA A 257 -23.23 31.21 -2.95
N TYR A 258 -23.53 30.36 -1.97
CA TYR A 258 -24.32 29.14 -2.12
C TYR A 258 -25.68 29.45 -2.75
N TYR A 259 -26.41 30.42 -2.20
CA TYR A 259 -27.68 30.83 -2.77
C TYR A 259 -27.56 31.61 -4.08
N GLY A 260 -26.42 32.24 -4.37
CA GLY A 260 -26.09 32.76 -5.69
C GLY A 260 -26.00 31.63 -6.74
N CYS A 261 -25.32 30.53 -6.43
CA CYS A 261 -25.26 29.35 -7.29
C CYS A 261 -26.65 28.73 -7.50
N ILE A 262 -27.40 28.46 -6.42
CA ILE A 262 -28.73 27.85 -6.49
C ILE A 262 -29.70 28.67 -7.37
N GLN A 263 -29.66 30.01 -7.29
CA GLN A 263 -30.46 30.93 -8.12
C GLN A 263 -29.93 31.07 -9.56
N ALA A 264 -28.63 30.88 -9.79
CA ALA A 264 -28.06 30.84 -11.15
C ALA A 264 -28.30 29.50 -11.88
N GLY A 265 -28.74 28.46 -11.16
CA GLY A 265 -28.74 27.09 -11.67
C GLY A 265 -27.35 26.41 -11.64
N ILE A 266 -26.36 27.06 -11.04
CA ILE A 266 -24.99 26.54 -10.89
C ILE A 266 -24.93 25.61 -9.67
N VAL A 267 -24.13 24.54 -9.78
CA VAL A 267 -23.91 23.53 -8.73
C VAL A 267 -22.73 23.97 -7.85
N PRO A 268 -22.95 24.42 -6.61
CA PRO A 268 -21.86 24.68 -5.68
C PRO A 268 -21.20 23.36 -5.23
N VAL A 269 -19.88 23.39 -5.11
CA VAL A 269 -19.06 22.34 -4.49
C VAL A 269 -18.37 22.97 -3.27
N PRO A 270 -18.97 22.90 -2.06
CA PRO A 270 -18.37 23.42 -0.83
C PRO A 270 -17.09 22.65 -0.49
N ILE A 271 -15.98 23.36 -0.26
CA ILE A 271 -14.71 22.75 0.16
C ILE A 271 -14.05 23.55 1.28
N GLU A 272 -13.12 22.91 1.98
CA GLU A 272 -12.26 23.57 2.96
C GLU A 272 -11.25 24.52 2.29
N VAL A 273 -10.80 25.53 3.03
CA VAL A 273 -9.77 26.47 2.55
C VAL A 273 -8.41 25.77 2.54
N PRO A 274 -7.64 25.79 1.43
CA PRO A 274 -6.32 25.18 1.37
C PRO A 274 -5.27 26.04 2.10
N ILE A 275 -4.97 25.68 3.36
CA ILE A 275 -4.13 26.49 4.26
C ILE A 275 -2.62 26.36 3.96
N THR A 276 -2.14 25.22 3.44
CA THR A 276 -0.69 25.00 3.23
C THR A 276 -0.35 24.35 1.88
N ARG A 277 0.92 24.49 1.45
CA ARG A 277 1.48 23.85 0.24
C ARG A 277 1.63 22.32 0.31
N ARG A 278 1.56 21.71 1.50
CA ARG A 278 1.98 20.31 1.76
C ARG A 278 0.88 19.46 2.40
N ASP A 279 -0.36 19.95 2.42
CA ASP A 279 -1.47 19.19 2.99
C ASP A 279 -1.88 18.04 2.06
N ALA A 280 -1.77 16.79 2.53
CA ALA A 280 -2.11 15.61 1.73
C ALA A 280 -3.59 15.60 1.31
N GLY A 281 -4.49 16.09 2.18
CA GLY A 281 -5.92 16.23 1.87
C GLY A 281 -6.19 17.20 0.72
N SER A 282 -5.30 18.18 0.49
CA SER A 282 -5.44 19.10 -0.64
C SER A 282 -5.33 18.40 -2.00
N LEU A 283 -4.50 17.34 -2.13
CA LEU A 283 -4.37 16.59 -3.39
C LEU A 283 -5.68 15.91 -3.79
N GLN A 284 -6.35 15.29 -2.80
CA GLN A 284 -7.60 14.55 -2.97
C GLN A 284 -8.78 15.49 -3.29
N ILE A 285 -8.85 16.67 -2.63
CA ILE A 285 -9.78 17.74 -3.03
C ILE A 285 -9.51 18.20 -4.47
N GLY A 286 -8.24 18.29 -4.88
CA GLY A 286 -7.85 18.62 -6.26
C GLY A 286 -8.40 17.65 -7.30
N PHE A 287 -8.32 16.34 -7.02
CA PHE A 287 -8.89 15.29 -7.86
C PHE A 287 -10.43 15.42 -8.00
N LEU A 288 -11.15 15.69 -6.91
CA LEU A 288 -12.59 15.96 -6.95
C LEU A 288 -12.91 17.20 -7.81
N LEU A 289 -12.16 18.30 -7.63
CA LEU A 289 -12.37 19.52 -8.43
C LEU A 289 -12.10 19.30 -9.93
N GLY A 290 -11.09 18.48 -10.26
CA GLY A 290 -10.81 18.04 -11.63
C GLY A 290 -11.95 17.21 -12.22
N SER A 291 -12.44 16.21 -11.47
CA SER A 291 -13.55 15.33 -11.88
C SER A 291 -14.88 16.09 -12.03
N CYS A 292 -15.10 17.13 -11.22
CA CYS A 292 -16.22 18.07 -11.35
C CYS A 292 -16.01 19.12 -12.46
N ALA A 293 -14.89 19.10 -13.18
CA ALA A 293 -14.51 20.07 -14.21
C ALA A 293 -14.60 21.54 -13.73
N VAL A 294 -14.20 21.81 -12.48
CA VAL A 294 -14.34 23.13 -11.85
C VAL A 294 -13.28 24.09 -12.38
N GLN A 295 -13.73 25.19 -12.99
CA GLN A 295 -12.88 26.25 -13.54
C GLN A 295 -12.91 27.55 -12.70
N VAL A 296 -13.92 27.72 -11.85
CA VAL A 296 -14.13 28.94 -11.05
C VAL A 296 -14.28 28.58 -9.57
N ALA A 297 -13.68 29.39 -8.69
CA ALA A 297 -13.81 29.27 -7.25
C ALA A 297 -14.31 30.58 -6.63
N LEU A 298 -15.43 30.51 -5.91
CA LEU A 298 -16.01 31.63 -5.18
C LEU A 298 -15.36 31.75 -3.81
N THR A 299 -15.03 32.98 -3.42
CA THR A 299 -14.40 33.26 -2.12
C THR A 299 -14.73 34.68 -1.65
N SER A 300 -14.36 35.02 -0.41
CA SER A 300 -14.39 36.39 0.12
C SER A 300 -13.03 37.08 -0.02
N GLU A 301 -13.02 38.41 0.00
CA GLU A 301 -11.81 39.22 -0.16
C GLU A 301 -10.78 38.93 0.94
N ALA A 302 -11.25 38.69 2.17
CA ALA A 302 -10.41 38.30 3.30
C ALA A 302 -9.74 36.93 3.09
N CYS A 303 -10.49 35.95 2.56
CA CYS A 303 -9.95 34.63 2.25
C CYS A 303 -8.95 34.69 1.09
N LEU A 304 -9.27 35.39 0.00
CA LEU A 304 -8.36 35.63 -1.13
C LEU A 304 -7.04 36.31 -0.70
N LYS A 305 -7.08 37.16 0.34
CA LYS A 305 -5.88 37.77 0.91
C LYS A 305 -5.02 36.77 1.69
N GLY A 306 -5.65 35.87 2.45
CA GLY A 306 -4.99 34.84 3.27
C GLY A 306 -4.51 33.58 2.53
N LEU A 307 -4.94 33.32 1.29
CA LEU A 307 -4.44 32.20 0.48
C LEU A 307 -2.92 32.34 0.20
N PRO A 308 -2.14 31.23 0.23
CA PRO A 308 -0.71 31.25 -0.09
C PRO A 308 -0.40 31.78 -1.50
N LYS A 309 0.66 32.59 -1.61
CA LYS A 309 1.05 33.31 -2.84
C LYS A 309 2.49 33.07 -3.26
N THR A 310 2.78 33.38 -4.52
CA THR A 310 4.13 33.50 -5.08
C THR A 310 4.78 34.81 -4.68
N THR A 311 6.09 34.96 -4.94
CA THR A 311 6.80 36.24 -4.81
C THR A 311 6.24 37.33 -5.75
N SER A 312 5.59 36.94 -6.85
CA SER A 312 4.85 37.84 -7.75
C SER A 312 3.45 38.24 -7.24
N GLY A 313 3.02 37.74 -6.08
CA GLY A 313 1.72 38.07 -5.47
C GLY A 313 0.52 37.28 -6.02
N GLU A 314 0.71 36.45 -7.05
CA GLU A 314 -0.31 35.55 -7.56
C GLU A 314 -0.56 34.38 -6.59
N ILE A 315 -1.80 33.86 -6.56
CA ILE A 315 -2.13 32.68 -5.74
C ILE A 315 -1.42 31.47 -6.34
N ILE A 316 -0.81 30.64 -5.48
CA ILE A 316 -0.09 29.45 -5.94
C ILE A 316 -1.04 28.48 -6.65
N GLN A 317 -0.53 27.75 -7.65
CA GLN A 317 -1.22 26.54 -8.10
C GLN A 317 -1.00 25.45 -7.05
N PHE A 318 -2.10 24.97 -6.45
CA PHE A 318 -2.07 23.81 -5.56
C PHE A 318 -1.83 22.54 -6.37
N LYS A 319 -0.99 21.63 -5.86
CA LYS A 319 -0.66 20.38 -6.57
C LYS A 319 -1.94 19.54 -6.73
N GLY A 320 -2.16 18.99 -7.92
CA GLY A 320 -3.36 18.21 -8.24
C GLY A 320 -4.66 19.01 -8.42
N TRP A 321 -4.68 20.33 -8.22
CA TRP A 321 -5.86 21.16 -8.47
C TRP A 321 -5.94 21.59 -9.94
N PRO A 322 -7.16 21.73 -10.51
CA PRO A 322 -7.35 22.40 -11.79
C PRO A 322 -6.96 23.88 -11.70
N LYS A 323 -6.74 24.52 -12.84
CA LYS A 323 -6.41 25.95 -12.92
C LYS A 323 -7.66 26.80 -12.66
N LEU A 324 -7.84 27.26 -11.42
CA LEU A 324 -9.01 28.01 -10.98
C LEU A 324 -8.90 29.52 -11.26
N THR A 325 -9.94 30.10 -11.86
CA THR A 325 -10.22 31.54 -11.78
C THR A 325 -10.89 31.85 -10.45
N TRP A 326 -10.17 32.53 -9.56
CA TRP A 326 -10.69 32.99 -8.27
C TRP A 326 -11.63 34.19 -8.43
N PHE A 327 -12.82 34.12 -7.83
CA PHE A 327 -13.85 35.15 -7.92
C PHE A 327 -14.33 35.59 -6.54
N VAL A 328 -14.18 36.88 -6.24
CA VAL A 328 -14.66 37.49 -4.99
C VAL A 328 -16.15 37.80 -5.10
N THR A 329 -16.96 37.25 -4.20
CA THR A 329 -18.43 37.46 -4.16
C THR A 329 -18.88 38.75 -3.46
N GLU A 330 -17.97 39.71 -3.35
CA GLU A 330 -18.14 41.01 -2.69
C GLU A 330 -17.95 42.12 -3.73
N HIS A 331 -18.40 43.35 -3.42
CA HIS A 331 -18.32 44.52 -4.30
C HIS A 331 -18.99 44.39 -5.68
N LEU A 332 -19.90 43.42 -5.84
CA LEU A 332 -20.59 43.16 -7.10
C LEU A 332 -21.56 44.29 -7.51
N ALA A 333 -21.65 44.51 -8.82
CA ALA A 333 -22.53 45.48 -9.47
C ALA A 333 -24.01 45.30 -9.08
N LYS A 334 -24.85 46.30 -9.38
CA LYS A 334 -26.31 46.16 -9.28
C LYS A 334 -26.81 45.33 -10.46
N THR A 335 -27.75 44.42 -10.21
CA THR A 335 -28.50 43.77 -11.29
C THR A 335 -29.37 44.80 -12.02
N PRO A 336 -29.66 44.61 -13.32
CA PRO A 336 -30.77 45.28 -13.99
C PRO A 336 -32.10 45.03 -13.25
N LYS A 337 -33.11 45.88 -13.47
CA LYS A 337 -34.43 45.76 -12.80
C LYS A 337 -35.32 44.69 -13.45
N ASP A 338 -35.11 44.51 -14.75
CA ASP A 338 -35.71 43.59 -15.69
C ASP A 338 -35.04 42.20 -15.66
N TRP A 339 -33.80 42.11 -15.17
CA TRP A 339 -33.11 40.83 -15.04
C TRP A 339 -33.79 39.94 -14.00
N THR A 340 -34.10 38.72 -14.42
CA THR A 340 -34.54 37.63 -13.56
C THR A 340 -33.61 36.42 -13.77
N PRO A 341 -33.39 35.58 -12.74
CA PRO A 341 -32.68 34.33 -12.91
C PRO A 341 -33.39 33.44 -13.94
N GLN A 342 -32.60 32.69 -14.71
CA GLN A 342 -33.10 31.78 -15.75
C GLN A 342 -34.08 30.73 -15.18
N PRO A 343 -34.99 30.17 -16.01
CA PRO A 343 -35.94 29.14 -15.57
C PRO A 343 -35.26 27.95 -14.88
N ARG A 344 -35.99 27.31 -13.96
CA ARG A 344 -35.46 26.23 -13.13
C ARG A 344 -34.98 25.06 -13.99
N LEU A 345 -33.80 24.55 -13.65
CA LEU A 345 -33.39 23.19 -14.03
C LEU A 345 -34.38 22.16 -13.47
N ASN A 346 -34.47 21.01 -14.13
CA ASN A 346 -35.27 19.87 -13.69
C ASN A 346 -34.90 19.46 -12.24
N ASP A 347 -35.87 19.04 -11.43
CA ASP A 347 -35.67 18.76 -10.00
C ASP A 347 -34.73 17.54 -9.76
N VAL A 348 -34.56 16.69 -10.78
CA VAL A 348 -33.58 15.58 -10.83
C VAL A 348 -32.13 16.07 -11.03
N THR A 349 -31.90 17.34 -11.35
CA THR A 349 -30.53 17.88 -11.49
C THR A 349 -29.85 18.07 -10.13
N ALA A 350 -28.52 18.02 -10.11
CA ALA A 350 -27.71 18.30 -8.93
C ALA A 350 -28.03 19.70 -8.35
N ALA A 351 -28.33 19.74 -7.06
CA ALA A 351 -28.43 20.97 -6.29
C ALA A 351 -27.06 21.42 -5.78
N TYR A 352 -26.26 20.47 -5.30
CA TYR A 352 -24.88 20.65 -4.83
C TYR A 352 -24.13 19.31 -4.84
N ILE A 353 -22.81 19.36 -4.68
CA ILE A 353 -21.97 18.17 -4.46
C ILE A 353 -21.27 18.35 -3.11
N GLU A 354 -21.54 17.45 -2.17
CA GLU A 354 -20.85 17.38 -0.87
C GLU A 354 -19.67 16.40 -0.99
N TYR A 355 -18.54 16.67 -0.33
CA TYR A 355 -17.39 15.76 -0.38
C TYR A 355 -17.35 14.85 0.85
N SER A 356 -17.26 13.54 0.58
CA SER A 356 -17.05 12.47 1.57
C SER A 356 -15.58 12.00 1.51
N THR A 357 -15.13 11.20 2.47
CA THR A 357 -13.73 10.70 2.53
C THR A 357 -13.69 9.30 3.12
N ASP A 358 -13.19 8.34 2.34
CA ASP A 358 -13.15 6.91 2.68
C ASP A 358 -12.02 6.57 3.69
N ARG A 359 -12.03 5.33 4.23
CA ARG A 359 -11.08 4.81 5.24
C ARG A 359 -9.60 5.08 4.91
N ASP A 360 -9.23 4.98 3.64
CA ASP A 360 -7.85 5.19 3.15
C ASP A 360 -7.55 6.64 2.72
N GLY A 361 -8.52 7.56 2.84
CA GLY A 361 -8.34 8.99 2.57
C GLY A 361 -8.70 9.47 1.16
N SER A 362 -9.21 8.60 0.29
CA SER A 362 -9.76 8.99 -1.02
C SER A 362 -10.98 9.89 -0.85
N VAL A 363 -11.07 10.98 -1.62
CA VAL A 363 -12.21 11.92 -1.59
C VAL A 363 -13.22 11.60 -2.69
N MET A 364 -14.50 11.60 -2.34
CA MET A 364 -15.62 11.26 -3.22
C MET A 364 -16.67 12.39 -3.20
N GLY A 365 -17.27 12.73 -4.35
CA GLY A 365 -18.29 13.78 -4.43
C GLY A 365 -19.71 13.23 -4.43
N VAL A 366 -20.40 13.23 -3.28
CA VAL A 366 -21.81 12.82 -3.19
C VAL A 366 -22.70 13.85 -3.87
N THR A 367 -23.46 13.40 -4.87
CA THR A 367 -24.36 14.25 -5.66
C THR A 367 -25.76 14.28 -5.06
N ILE A 368 -26.16 15.44 -4.52
CA ILE A 368 -27.51 15.68 -3.98
C ILE A 368 -28.33 16.43 -5.04
N THR A 369 -29.53 15.93 -5.37
CA THR A 369 -30.43 16.57 -6.34
C THR A 369 -31.27 17.68 -5.73
N ARG A 370 -31.93 18.50 -6.57
CA ARG A 370 -32.86 19.55 -6.12
C ARG A 370 -34.07 18.96 -5.40
N GLU A 371 -34.60 17.86 -5.92
CA GLU A 371 -35.63 17.08 -5.23
C GLU A 371 -35.15 16.57 -3.88
N ALA A 372 -34.00 15.87 -3.82
CA ALA A 372 -33.50 15.31 -2.56
C ALA A 372 -33.23 16.37 -1.50
N MET A 373 -32.66 17.51 -1.90
CA MET A 373 -32.44 18.67 -1.02
C MET A 373 -33.75 19.24 -0.45
N ASP A 374 -34.76 19.49 -1.29
CA ASP A 374 -36.05 20.03 -0.84
C ASP A 374 -36.87 18.98 -0.04
N GLN A 375 -36.78 17.68 -0.36
CA GLN A 375 -37.38 16.61 0.43
C GLN A 375 -36.74 16.51 1.81
N HIS A 376 -35.40 16.45 1.89
CA HIS A 376 -34.65 16.34 3.15
C HIS A 376 -34.98 17.49 4.12
N CYS A 377 -35.02 18.72 3.63
CA CYS A 377 -35.33 19.88 4.46
C CYS A 377 -36.78 19.84 5.00
N ARG A 378 -37.75 19.30 4.25
CA ARG A 378 -39.12 19.07 4.74
C ARG A 378 -39.17 17.98 5.81
N MET A 379 -38.38 16.91 5.64
CA MET A 379 -38.26 15.82 6.62
C MET A 379 -37.65 16.34 7.93
N LEU A 380 -36.62 17.19 7.86
CA LEU A 380 -36.06 17.87 9.03
C LEU A 380 -37.06 18.85 9.67
N THR A 381 -37.80 19.65 8.89
CA THR A 381 -38.90 20.48 9.42
C THR A 381 -39.88 19.64 10.24
N MET A 382 -40.33 18.50 9.71
CA MET A 382 -41.29 17.63 10.39
C MET A 382 -40.70 16.92 11.61
N ALA A 383 -39.51 16.32 11.49
CA ALA A 383 -38.91 15.53 12.57
C ALA A 383 -38.40 16.40 13.74
N CYS A 384 -37.87 17.58 13.44
CA CYS A 384 -37.38 18.54 14.44
C CYS A 384 -38.45 19.56 14.88
N ASN A 385 -39.61 19.58 14.22
CA ASN A 385 -40.69 20.55 14.40
C ASN A 385 -40.18 22.01 14.35
N TYR A 386 -39.51 22.40 13.27
CA TYR A 386 -38.99 23.76 13.10
C TYR A 386 -40.09 24.74 12.68
N THR A 387 -40.03 25.97 13.21
CA THR A 387 -41.04 27.00 12.97
C THR A 387 -40.43 28.38 12.64
N GLU A 388 -41.23 29.24 11.99
CA GLU A 388 -40.78 30.55 11.50
C GLU A 388 -40.44 31.51 12.65
N GLY A 389 -39.28 32.17 12.56
CA GLY A 389 -38.78 33.06 13.60
C GLY A 389 -38.07 32.37 14.79
N GLU A 390 -37.86 31.05 14.76
CA GLU A 390 -37.03 30.39 15.77
C GLU A 390 -35.54 30.74 15.65
N ASN A 391 -34.86 30.80 16.80
CA ASN A 391 -33.43 31.09 16.91
C ASN A 391 -32.64 29.79 17.13
N MET A 392 -31.67 29.53 16.24
CA MET A 392 -30.77 28.37 16.27
C MET A 392 -29.32 28.82 16.55
N VAL A 393 -28.59 28.11 17.42
CA VAL A 393 -27.14 28.28 17.58
C VAL A 393 -26.40 27.16 16.83
N CYS A 394 -25.44 27.52 15.98
CA CYS A 394 -24.63 26.59 15.19
C CYS A 394 -23.15 26.68 15.59
N VAL A 395 -22.59 25.56 16.07
CA VAL A 395 -21.15 25.37 16.33
C VAL A 395 -20.49 24.49 15.25
N LEU A 396 -21.31 23.77 14.46
CA LEU A 396 -20.88 22.92 13.35
C LEU A 396 -20.39 23.75 12.13
N ASP A 397 -19.66 23.10 11.24
CA ASP A 397 -19.27 23.66 9.95
C ASP A 397 -20.47 23.74 9.00
N PHE A 398 -20.81 24.97 8.59
CA PHE A 398 -21.91 25.29 7.69
C PHE A 398 -21.69 24.82 6.24
N LYS A 399 -20.49 24.35 5.87
CA LYS A 399 -20.17 23.94 4.49
C LYS A 399 -20.61 22.51 4.13
N ARG A 400 -20.86 21.64 5.11
CA ARG A 400 -21.08 20.19 4.93
C ARG A 400 -21.96 19.58 6.03
N GLU A 401 -22.45 18.36 5.82
CA GLU A 401 -23.12 17.52 6.82
C GLU A 401 -24.31 18.25 7.50
N VAL A 402 -24.68 17.79 8.72
CA VAL A 402 -25.70 18.39 9.60
C VAL A 402 -25.58 19.91 9.74
N GLY A 403 -24.35 20.47 9.67
CA GLY A 403 -24.13 21.90 9.66
C GLY A 403 -24.76 22.57 8.44
N LEU A 404 -24.41 22.15 7.22
CA LEU A 404 -25.05 22.62 5.98
C LEU A 404 -26.57 22.41 6.03
N TRP A 405 -27.01 21.19 6.32
CA TRP A 405 -28.42 20.82 6.15
C TRP A 405 -29.36 21.54 7.12
N HIS A 406 -28.96 21.73 8.38
CA HIS A 406 -29.78 22.43 9.38
C HIS A 406 -29.56 23.95 9.34
N SER A 407 -28.30 24.41 9.32
CA SER A 407 -27.98 25.83 9.54
C SER A 407 -28.04 26.69 8.26
N VAL A 408 -27.82 26.11 7.09
CA VAL A 408 -27.91 26.81 5.80
C VAL A 408 -29.23 26.53 5.10
N LEU A 409 -29.58 25.25 4.93
CA LEU A 409 -30.70 24.83 4.07
C LEU A 409 -32.06 24.90 4.79
N THR A 410 -32.22 24.09 5.85
CA THR A 410 -33.50 23.93 6.56
C THR A 410 -33.88 25.20 7.32
N SER A 411 -32.93 25.92 7.93
CA SER A 411 -33.17 27.21 8.58
C SER A 411 -33.86 28.22 7.66
N VAL A 412 -33.37 28.33 6.41
CA VAL A 412 -33.90 29.23 5.38
C VAL A 412 -35.24 28.75 4.82
N LEU A 413 -35.46 27.44 4.71
CA LEU A 413 -36.77 26.89 4.32
C LEU A 413 -37.87 27.29 5.33
N ASN A 414 -37.54 27.31 6.62
CA ASN A 414 -38.50 27.61 7.70
C ASN A 414 -38.57 29.10 8.09
N GLY A 415 -37.64 29.95 7.64
CA GLY A 415 -37.59 31.36 8.04
C GLY A 415 -37.01 31.59 9.45
N MET A 416 -36.04 30.76 9.85
CA MET A 416 -35.36 30.83 11.15
C MET A 416 -34.21 31.86 11.14
N HIS A 417 -33.66 32.18 12.32
CA HIS A 417 -32.42 32.95 12.50
C HIS A 417 -31.32 32.06 13.08
N VAL A 418 -30.16 32.00 12.42
CA VAL A 418 -29.00 31.24 12.90
C VAL A 418 -27.91 32.15 13.48
N ILE A 419 -27.40 31.79 14.66
CA ILE A 419 -26.24 32.42 15.30
C ILE A 419 -25.06 31.45 15.18
N TYR A 420 -24.07 31.83 14.37
CA TYR A 420 -22.86 31.07 14.11
C TYR A 420 -21.75 31.41 15.12
N ILE A 421 -21.15 30.37 15.69
CA ILE A 421 -20.07 30.46 16.67
C ILE A 421 -18.78 29.94 16.00
N PRO A 422 -17.83 30.80 15.59
CA PRO A 422 -16.62 30.32 14.90
C PRO A 422 -15.78 29.41 15.80
N TYR A 423 -15.22 28.34 15.24
CA TYR A 423 -14.36 27.40 15.98
C TYR A 423 -13.14 28.08 16.64
N ALA A 424 -12.63 29.16 16.05
CA ALA A 424 -11.58 29.99 16.65
C ALA A 424 -12.02 30.66 17.97
N LEU A 425 -13.28 31.09 18.07
CA LEU A 425 -13.85 31.62 19.31
C LEU A 425 -14.09 30.50 20.32
N MET A 426 -14.60 29.34 19.90
CA MET A 426 -14.79 28.16 20.77
C MET A 426 -13.49 27.72 21.46
N LYS A 427 -12.34 27.86 20.78
CA LYS A 427 -11.01 27.57 21.36
C LYS A 427 -10.58 28.58 22.45
N ALA A 428 -11.08 29.82 22.41
CA ALA A 428 -10.71 30.88 23.35
C ALA A 428 -11.75 31.07 24.49
N ASN A 429 -13.03 30.94 24.18
CA ASN A 429 -14.17 30.97 25.11
C ASN A 429 -15.17 29.86 24.72
N PRO A 430 -15.03 28.65 25.31
CA PRO A 430 -15.94 27.54 25.06
C PRO A 430 -17.38 27.75 25.55
N ALA A 431 -17.61 28.70 26.46
CA ALA A 431 -18.96 29.03 26.95
C ALA A 431 -19.76 29.93 25.98
N SER A 432 -19.10 30.51 24.97
CA SER A 432 -19.69 31.50 24.05
C SER A 432 -20.98 31.03 23.36
N TRP A 433 -21.09 29.75 22.96
CA TRP A 433 -22.31 29.22 22.35
C TRP A 433 -23.50 29.18 23.34
N MET A 434 -23.27 28.77 24.59
CA MET A 434 -24.28 28.75 25.66
C MET A 434 -24.67 30.16 26.12
N GLN A 435 -23.71 31.09 26.11
CA GLN A 435 -23.97 32.51 26.30
C GLN A 435 -24.86 33.07 25.18
N MET A 436 -24.71 32.61 23.92
CA MET A 436 -25.60 32.98 22.83
C MET A 436 -26.98 32.32 22.91
N ILE A 437 -27.09 31.06 23.37
CA ILE A 437 -28.41 30.45 23.68
C ILE A 437 -29.15 31.33 24.70
N THR A 438 -28.46 31.72 25.77
CA THR A 438 -29.05 32.57 26.82
C THR A 438 -29.48 33.93 26.26
N LYS A 439 -28.59 34.60 25.51
CA LYS A 439 -28.79 35.96 24.97
C LYS A 439 -29.88 36.05 23.90
N TYR A 440 -29.97 35.06 23.02
CA TYR A 440 -30.97 35.01 21.93
C TYR A 440 -32.21 34.19 22.29
N ARG A 441 -32.25 33.59 23.49
CA ARG A 441 -33.26 32.58 23.89
C ARG A 441 -33.45 31.51 22.83
N ALA A 442 -32.32 30.95 22.36
CA ALA A 442 -32.32 29.98 21.28
C ALA A 442 -33.07 28.70 21.69
N SER A 443 -34.01 28.29 20.84
CA SER A 443 -34.78 27.06 21.04
C SER A 443 -34.03 25.83 20.55
N VAL A 444 -33.12 26.02 19.59
CA VAL A 444 -32.34 24.95 18.96
C VAL A 444 -30.84 25.24 19.07
N ALA A 445 -30.04 24.22 19.33
CA ALA A 445 -28.58 24.28 19.14
C ALA A 445 -28.10 23.00 18.44
N ILE A 446 -27.12 23.13 17.56
CA ILE A 446 -26.50 22.00 16.84
C ILE A 446 -24.98 21.96 17.10
N VAL A 447 -24.51 20.81 17.61
CA VAL A 447 -23.17 20.61 18.20
C VAL A 447 -22.67 19.18 17.99
N LYS A 448 -21.37 18.93 18.18
CA LYS A 448 -20.81 17.57 18.39
C LYS A 448 -20.59 17.34 19.89
N SER A 449 -20.50 16.08 20.35
CA SER A 449 -20.31 15.79 21.80
C SER A 449 -19.02 16.38 22.39
N ARG A 450 -18.00 16.54 21.54
CA ARG A 450 -16.77 17.29 21.87
C ARG A 450 -17.06 18.72 22.35
N ASP A 451 -18.04 19.39 21.75
CA ASP A 451 -18.34 20.80 22.03
C ASP A 451 -19.13 20.94 23.36
N LEU A 452 -19.93 19.92 23.71
CA LEU A 452 -20.52 19.76 25.05
C LEU A 452 -19.43 19.61 26.12
N HIS A 453 -18.43 18.75 25.87
CA HIS A 453 -17.30 18.58 26.78
C HIS A 453 -16.46 19.85 26.92
N TRP A 454 -16.26 20.61 25.84
CA TRP A 454 -15.60 21.91 25.91
C TRP A 454 -16.42 22.93 26.71
N GLY A 455 -17.75 22.92 26.58
CA GLY A 455 -18.65 23.72 27.42
C GLY A 455 -18.56 23.38 28.92
N LEU A 456 -18.42 22.10 29.27
CA LEU A 456 -18.20 21.64 30.64
C LEU A 456 -16.92 22.21 31.27
N LEU A 457 -15.82 22.26 30.51
CA LEU A 457 -14.52 22.74 31.01
C LEU A 457 -14.50 24.24 31.35
N ALA A 458 -15.39 25.04 30.77
CA ALA A 458 -15.49 26.50 30.99
C ALA A 458 -16.19 26.90 32.31
N THR A 459 -15.95 26.17 33.40
CA THR A 459 -16.70 26.26 34.67
C THR A 459 -16.75 27.65 35.30
N LYS A 460 -15.72 28.49 35.07
CA LYS A 460 -15.66 29.88 35.57
C LYS A 460 -16.72 30.78 34.94
N ASP A 461 -17.15 30.47 33.73
CA ASP A 461 -18.04 31.29 32.89
C ASP A 461 -19.51 30.84 32.97
N HIS A 462 -19.82 29.84 33.80
CA HIS A 462 -21.16 29.25 33.93
C HIS A 462 -22.17 30.11 34.72
N LYS A 463 -21.74 31.24 35.30
CA LYS A 463 -22.59 32.09 36.17
C LYS A 463 -23.86 32.55 35.47
N ASP A 464 -23.71 33.15 34.28
CA ASP A 464 -24.80 33.82 33.56
C ASP A 464 -25.50 32.94 32.51
N ILE A 465 -25.20 31.63 32.48
CA ILE A 465 -25.82 30.68 31.54
C ILE A 465 -27.21 30.25 32.03
N ASN A 466 -28.19 30.29 31.12
CA ASN A 466 -29.53 29.73 31.27
C ASN A 466 -29.95 29.04 29.95
N LEU A 467 -30.16 27.73 30.00
CA LEU A 467 -30.54 26.89 28.85
C LEU A 467 -32.04 26.55 28.82
N GLY A 468 -32.87 27.15 29.69
CA GLY A 468 -34.31 26.87 29.78
C GLY A 468 -35.15 27.24 28.56
N SER A 469 -34.58 27.94 27.57
CA SER A 469 -35.21 28.15 26.25
C SER A 469 -35.00 26.98 25.29
N LEU A 470 -33.99 26.14 25.53
CA LEU A 470 -33.51 25.12 24.62
C LEU A 470 -34.44 23.91 24.63
N ARG A 471 -35.24 23.74 23.57
CA ARG A 471 -36.10 22.57 23.35
C ARG A 471 -35.39 21.45 22.59
N MET A 472 -34.29 21.74 21.90
CA MET A 472 -33.51 20.79 21.11
C MET A 472 -32.02 21.14 21.16
N LEU A 473 -31.22 20.16 21.58
CA LEU A 473 -29.77 20.14 21.53
C LEU A 473 -29.38 18.94 20.66
N LEU A 474 -29.19 19.20 19.36
CA LEU A 474 -28.87 18.18 18.36
C LEU A 474 -27.38 17.79 18.47
N VAL A 475 -27.11 16.50 18.68
CA VAL A 475 -25.76 15.96 18.85
C VAL A 475 -25.36 15.18 17.60
N ALA A 476 -24.49 15.79 16.81
CA ALA A 476 -24.23 15.46 15.40
C ALA A 476 -22.91 14.69 15.20
N ASP A 477 -22.72 13.60 15.94
CA ASP A 477 -21.50 12.79 15.88
C ASP A 477 -21.52 11.76 14.72
N GLY A 478 -22.69 11.45 14.15
CA GLY A 478 -22.88 10.56 12.99
C GLY A 478 -23.00 9.08 13.39
N ALA A 479 -21.99 8.55 14.07
CA ALA A 479 -22.04 7.28 14.81
C ALA A 479 -21.94 7.55 16.32
N ASN A 480 -22.48 6.65 17.17
CA ASN A 480 -22.67 6.96 18.58
C ASN A 480 -22.38 5.81 19.57
N PRO A 481 -21.13 5.70 20.04
CA PRO A 481 -20.85 5.03 21.32
C PRO A 481 -20.52 6.01 22.46
N TRP A 482 -19.92 7.18 22.16
CA TRP A 482 -19.28 8.02 23.20
C TRP A 482 -19.93 9.36 23.49
N SER A 483 -20.92 9.79 22.68
CA SER A 483 -21.64 11.04 22.94
C SER A 483 -22.30 11.03 24.32
N LEU A 484 -22.82 9.86 24.74
CA LEU A 484 -23.46 9.58 26.02
C LEU A 484 -22.68 10.11 27.22
N SER A 485 -21.41 9.75 27.34
CA SER A 485 -20.52 10.18 28.44
C SER A 485 -20.48 11.70 28.60
N SER A 486 -20.54 12.43 27.48
CA SER A 486 -20.46 13.90 27.45
C SER A 486 -21.85 14.52 27.58
N CYS A 487 -22.90 13.88 27.05
CA CYS A 487 -24.29 14.28 27.20
C CYS A 487 -24.77 14.19 28.65
N ASP A 488 -24.46 13.11 29.37
CA ASP A 488 -24.90 12.90 30.75
C ASP A 488 -24.18 13.83 31.74
N GLN A 489 -22.88 14.06 31.53
CA GLN A 489 -22.14 15.08 32.29
C GLN A 489 -22.68 16.50 32.01
N PHE A 490 -22.96 16.81 30.74
CA PHE A 490 -23.54 18.10 30.35
C PHE A 490 -24.95 18.30 30.92
N LEU A 491 -25.78 17.25 30.91
CA LEU A 491 -27.10 17.26 31.53
C LEU A 491 -27.00 17.49 33.04
N SER A 492 -26.16 16.73 33.74
CA SER A 492 -25.97 16.86 35.19
C SER A 492 -25.55 18.28 35.62
N VAL A 493 -24.64 18.92 34.86
CA VAL A 493 -24.17 20.28 35.16
C VAL A 493 -25.17 21.37 34.77
N PHE A 494 -25.89 21.23 33.65
CA PHE A 494 -26.76 22.29 33.12
C PHE A 494 -28.27 22.09 33.38
N GLN A 495 -28.70 20.97 33.93
CA GLN A 495 -30.09 20.78 34.39
C GLN A 495 -30.50 21.82 35.46
N PRO A 496 -29.68 22.16 36.47
CA PRO A 496 -29.93 23.30 37.38
C PRO A 496 -29.94 24.66 36.67
N LYS A 497 -29.44 24.75 35.44
CA LYS A 497 -29.49 25.94 34.56
C LYS A 497 -30.63 25.87 33.53
N GLY A 498 -31.59 24.97 33.72
CA GLY A 498 -32.81 24.86 32.90
C GLY A 498 -32.73 23.91 31.71
N LEU A 499 -31.60 23.24 31.47
CA LEU A 499 -31.52 22.21 30.43
C LEU A 499 -32.45 21.04 30.78
N ARG A 500 -33.29 20.63 29.83
CA ARG A 500 -34.22 19.50 30.03
C ARG A 500 -33.62 18.19 29.50
N PRO A 501 -33.83 17.04 30.18
CA PRO A 501 -33.38 15.74 29.67
C PRO A 501 -33.93 15.39 28.27
N ASP A 502 -35.17 15.80 27.96
CA ASP A 502 -35.82 15.55 26.66
C ASP A 502 -35.29 16.45 25.52
N ALA A 503 -34.46 17.45 25.83
CA ALA A 503 -33.88 18.33 24.81
C ALA A 503 -32.67 17.69 24.11
N ILE A 504 -31.98 16.71 24.73
CA ILE A 504 -30.80 16.08 24.11
C ILE A 504 -31.24 15.12 23.01
N CYS A 505 -30.82 15.42 21.78
CA CYS A 505 -31.28 14.77 20.55
C CYS A 505 -30.09 14.26 19.72
N PRO A 506 -29.57 13.04 19.92
CA PRO A 506 -28.63 12.43 18.99
C PRO A 506 -29.28 12.20 17.62
N CYS A 507 -28.50 12.32 16.55
CA CYS A 507 -28.89 11.95 15.20
C CYS A 507 -27.88 10.97 14.57
N ALA A 508 -28.40 10.12 13.68
CA ALA A 508 -27.62 9.25 12.81
C ALA A 508 -27.59 9.84 11.40
N SER A 509 -26.40 10.00 10.83
CA SER A 509 -26.20 10.70 9.56
C SER A 509 -24.91 10.28 8.84
N SER A 510 -24.96 10.29 7.52
CA SER A 510 -23.82 10.17 6.60
C SER A 510 -24.07 11.05 5.37
N SER A 511 -23.04 11.38 4.59
CA SER A 511 -23.23 12.25 3.42
C SER A 511 -24.07 11.56 2.32
N GLU A 512 -24.01 10.23 2.24
CA GLU A 512 -24.69 9.37 1.26
C GLU A 512 -26.20 9.25 1.56
N CYS A 513 -26.58 8.97 2.81
CA CYS A 513 -27.98 8.84 3.23
C CYS A 513 -28.56 10.12 3.87
N VAL A 514 -27.76 11.17 3.99
CA VAL A 514 -28.07 12.44 4.64
C VAL A 514 -28.46 12.24 6.13
N THR A 515 -29.74 12.29 6.50
CA THR A 515 -30.18 11.98 7.88
C THR A 515 -30.96 10.68 7.91
N VAL A 516 -30.46 9.70 8.67
CA VAL A 516 -31.04 8.35 8.79
C VAL A 516 -32.12 8.32 9.88
N SER A 517 -31.81 8.88 11.06
CA SER A 517 -32.74 8.99 12.19
C SER A 517 -32.40 10.18 13.08
N VAL A 518 -33.39 10.69 13.81
CA VAL A 518 -33.19 11.71 14.84
C VAL A 518 -34.08 11.46 16.04
N ARG A 519 -33.51 11.57 17.24
CA ARG A 519 -34.27 11.59 18.50
C ARG A 519 -35.04 12.91 18.58
N ARG A 520 -36.37 12.82 18.75
CA ARG A 520 -37.28 13.96 18.65
C ARG A 520 -37.64 14.50 20.05
N PRO A 521 -37.65 15.83 20.26
CA PRO A 521 -37.89 16.40 21.58
C PRO A 521 -39.33 16.21 22.04
N GLY A 522 -39.55 16.18 23.36
CA GLY A 522 -40.89 16.17 23.96
C GLY A 522 -41.71 14.87 23.86
N ARG A 523 -41.28 13.82 23.13
CA ARG A 523 -41.93 12.48 23.15
C ARG A 523 -41.59 11.71 24.44
N GLY A 524 -41.96 12.25 25.59
CA GLY A 524 -41.83 11.62 26.90
C GLY A 524 -42.92 10.57 27.16
N GLY A 525 -42.52 9.31 27.33
CA GLY A 525 -43.37 8.16 27.59
C GLY A 525 -42.52 6.94 27.95
N VAL A 526 -43.14 5.78 28.21
CA VAL A 526 -42.41 4.58 28.70
C VAL A 526 -41.33 4.09 27.73
N ASN A 527 -41.47 4.37 26.43
CA ASN A 527 -40.50 4.01 25.39
C ASN A 527 -39.46 5.11 25.09
N ALA A 528 -39.38 6.19 25.89
CA ALA A 528 -38.64 7.39 25.54
C ALA A 528 -37.13 7.35 25.82
N THR A 529 -36.61 6.34 26.51
CA THR A 529 -35.17 6.19 26.77
C THR A 529 -34.70 4.81 26.32
N GLY A 530 -34.47 4.66 25.01
CA GLY A 530 -33.83 3.50 24.43
C GLY A 530 -32.33 3.49 24.75
N ARG A 531 -31.98 3.23 26.02
CA ARG A 531 -30.63 2.82 26.38
C ARG A 531 -30.55 1.30 26.26
N GLY A 532 -29.62 0.83 25.44
CA GLY A 532 -29.25 -0.57 25.33
C GLY A 532 -27.93 -0.78 26.05
N VAL A 533 -27.92 -1.57 27.11
CA VAL A 533 -26.68 -2.01 27.78
C VAL A 533 -26.31 -3.34 27.16
N LEU A 534 -25.20 -3.37 26.41
CA LEU A 534 -24.87 -4.48 25.51
C LEU A 534 -23.52 -5.09 25.85
N SER A 535 -23.39 -6.41 25.71
CA SER A 535 -22.11 -7.09 25.90
C SER A 535 -21.14 -6.78 24.76
N MET A 536 -19.97 -6.24 25.08
CA MET A 536 -18.87 -6.03 24.12
C MET A 536 -18.39 -7.34 23.49
N GLN A 537 -18.47 -8.46 24.23
CA GLN A 537 -18.15 -9.78 23.67
C GLN A 537 -19.12 -10.11 22.53
N GLY A 538 -20.44 -9.98 22.74
CA GLY A 538 -21.45 -10.18 21.71
C GLY A 538 -21.27 -9.25 20.51
N LEU A 539 -21.10 -7.94 20.76
CA LEU A 539 -20.87 -6.94 19.71
C LEU A 539 -19.62 -7.25 18.88
N SER A 540 -18.56 -7.80 19.49
CA SER A 540 -17.34 -8.19 18.77
C SER A 540 -17.50 -9.39 17.81
N PHE A 541 -18.62 -10.12 17.88
CA PHE A 541 -19.03 -11.11 16.87
C PHE A 541 -20.18 -10.60 15.97
N GLY A 542 -20.57 -9.32 16.09
CA GLY A 542 -21.70 -8.74 15.36
C GLY A 542 -23.07 -9.13 15.92
N VAL A 543 -23.17 -9.54 17.19
CA VAL A 543 -24.40 -10.08 17.79
C VAL A 543 -24.85 -9.24 18.99
N VAL A 544 -26.09 -8.78 18.96
CA VAL A 544 -26.69 -7.96 20.01
C VAL A 544 -27.09 -8.85 21.19
N ARG A 545 -26.43 -8.68 22.35
CA ARG A 545 -26.78 -9.33 23.62
C ARG A 545 -26.82 -8.29 24.73
N VAL A 546 -27.86 -8.33 25.55
CA VAL A 546 -28.05 -7.40 26.68
C VAL A 546 -27.17 -7.85 27.85
N ASP A 547 -26.59 -6.88 28.56
CA ASP A 547 -25.74 -7.09 29.75
C ASP A 547 -26.21 -6.16 30.90
N GLN A 548 -25.60 -6.29 32.08
CA GLN A 548 -25.91 -5.49 33.28
C GLN A 548 -25.08 -4.19 33.34
N GLU A 549 -25.66 -3.09 33.83
CA GLU A 549 -25.02 -1.76 33.91
C GLU A 549 -23.73 -1.70 34.75
N ASN A 550 -23.46 -2.73 35.55
CA ASN A 550 -22.26 -2.86 36.39
C ASN A 550 -21.17 -3.74 35.76
N SER A 551 -21.40 -4.30 34.56
CA SER A 551 -20.43 -5.14 33.84
C SER A 551 -19.36 -4.27 33.18
N LEU A 552 -18.08 -4.55 33.49
CA LEU A 552 -16.92 -3.85 32.90
C LEU A 552 -16.74 -4.13 31.39
N THR A 553 -17.38 -5.18 30.88
CA THR A 553 -17.41 -5.54 29.46
C THR A 553 -18.77 -5.18 28.81
N SER A 554 -19.56 -4.32 29.43
CA SER A 554 -20.77 -3.74 28.83
C SER A 554 -20.51 -2.38 28.17
N LEU A 555 -21.24 -2.11 27.09
CA LEU A 555 -21.32 -0.82 26.41
C LEU A 555 -22.76 -0.33 26.45
N THR A 556 -22.98 0.84 27.05
CA THR A 556 -24.27 1.53 26.98
C THR A 556 -24.35 2.31 25.67
N LEU A 557 -25.29 1.94 24.80
CA LEU A 557 -25.66 2.70 23.60
C LEU A 557 -26.98 3.45 23.82
N GLN A 558 -27.16 4.58 23.13
CA GLN A 558 -28.39 5.36 23.11
C GLN A 558 -29.00 5.34 21.72
N ASP A 559 -30.32 5.17 21.65
CA ASP A 559 -31.08 5.36 20.43
C ASP A 559 -30.79 6.70 19.74
N CYS A 560 -30.61 6.66 18.43
CA CYS A 560 -30.61 7.83 17.55
C CYS A 560 -32.04 8.22 17.15
N GLY A 561 -33.03 7.90 17.98
CA GLY A 561 -34.46 8.09 17.72
C GLY A 561 -35.08 7.11 16.73
N GLN A 562 -36.17 7.56 16.11
CA GLN A 562 -36.93 6.81 15.11
C GLN A 562 -36.51 7.21 13.69
N VAL A 563 -36.80 6.32 12.75
CA VAL A 563 -36.63 6.53 11.29
C VAL A 563 -37.19 7.90 10.85
N MET A 564 -36.47 8.57 9.95
CA MET A 564 -36.91 9.85 9.39
C MET A 564 -38.23 9.72 8.61
N PRO A 565 -39.11 10.74 8.63
CA PRO A 565 -40.38 10.66 7.91
C PRO A 565 -40.18 10.42 6.40
N GLY A 566 -41.02 9.56 5.80
CA GLY A 566 -40.94 9.19 4.39
C GLY A 566 -39.78 8.28 3.99
N CYS A 567 -38.94 7.82 4.94
CA CYS A 567 -37.85 6.87 4.67
C CYS A 567 -38.25 5.43 5.01
N VAL A 568 -37.60 4.47 4.36
CA VAL A 568 -37.58 3.05 4.77
C VAL A 568 -36.14 2.66 5.03
N ILE A 569 -35.86 1.96 6.13
CA ILE A 569 -34.51 1.45 6.44
C ILE A 569 -34.48 -0.05 6.65
N VAL A 570 -33.34 -0.64 6.31
CA VAL A 570 -32.99 -2.04 6.56
C VAL A 570 -31.58 -2.11 7.14
N VAL A 571 -31.20 -3.26 7.68
CA VAL A 571 -29.84 -3.58 8.10
C VAL A 571 -29.39 -4.80 7.31
N VAL A 572 -28.28 -4.67 6.58
CA VAL A 572 -27.73 -5.75 5.74
C VAL A 572 -26.39 -6.24 6.28
N LYS A 573 -26.05 -7.49 5.96
CA LYS A 573 -24.76 -8.07 6.32
C LYS A 573 -23.60 -7.23 5.76
N MET A 574 -22.55 -7.07 6.56
CA MET A 574 -21.35 -6.30 6.22
C MET A 574 -20.53 -6.92 5.09
N GLU A 575 -20.60 -8.25 4.95
CA GLU A 575 -19.77 -9.06 4.05
C GLU A 575 -20.63 -10.00 3.21
N GLY A 576 -20.19 -10.28 1.98
CA GLY A 576 -20.96 -11.08 1.02
C GLY A 576 -22.13 -10.31 0.40
N PRO A 577 -23.14 -11.01 -0.15
CA PRO A 577 -24.33 -10.37 -0.71
C PRO A 577 -25.15 -9.64 0.36
N SER A 578 -25.93 -8.64 -0.07
CA SER A 578 -26.71 -7.72 0.77
C SER A 578 -27.94 -8.35 1.44
N TYR A 579 -27.79 -9.52 2.05
CA TYR A 579 -28.82 -10.19 2.85
C TYR A 579 -29.23 -9.35 4.05
N LEU A 580 -30.53 -9.35 4.37
CA LEU A 580 -31.05 -8.80 5.61
C LEU A 580 -30.43 -9.49 6.84
N CYS A 581 -30.11 -8.68 7.84
CA CYS A 581 -29.72 -9.15 9.16
C CYS A 581 -30.92 -9.72 9.95
N LYS A 582 -30.62 -10.51 10.97
CA LYS A 582 -31.60 -10.81 12.03
C LYS A 582 -31.81 -9.60 12.95
N THR A 583 -32.88 -9.60 13.74
CA THR A 583 -33.18 -8.53 14.71
C THR A 583 -32.15 -8.37 15.82
N ASP A 584 -31.33 -9.40 16.07
CA ASP A 584 -30.22 -9.41 17.03
C ASP A 584 -28.83 -9.41 16.37
N GLU A 585 -28.75 -9.06 15.08
CA GLU A 585 -27.52 -9.04 14.30
C GLU A 585 -27.16 -7.59 13.91
N VAL A 586 -25.91 -7.20 14.15
CA VAL A 586 -25.36 -5.91 13.73
C VAL A 586 -24.98 -5.98 12.25
N GLY A 587 -25.36 -4.97 11.48
CA GLY A 587 -25.01 -4.85 10.08
C GLY A 587 -24.91 -3.39 9.63
N GLU A 588 -24.78 -3.18 8.32
CA GLU A 588 -24.80 -1.84 7.74
C GLU A 588 -26.25 -1.37 7.52
N ILE A 589 -26.58 -0.18 8.02
CA ILE A 589 -27.89 0.43 7.81
C ILE A 589 -27.96 0.93 6.35
N CYS A 590 -28.99 0.51 5.62
CA CYS A 590 -29.29 1.02 4.28
C CYS A 590 -30.64 1.75 4.26
N VAL A 591 -30.73 2.83 3.49
CA VAL A 591 -31.87 3.75 3.47
C VAL A 591 -32.45 3.87 2.06
N HIS A 592 -33.75 3.64 1.93
CA HIS A 592 -34.53 4.01 0.76
C HIS A 592 -35.32 5.28 1.07
N SER A 593 -35.03 6.37 0.36
CA SER A 593 -35.75 7.65 0.45
C SER A 593 -35.41 8.53 -0.75
N GLY A 594 -36.37 9.32 -1.23
CA GLY A 594 -36.12 10.34 -2.27
C GLY A 594 -35.21 11.50 -1.80
N ALA A 595 -34.81 11.51 -0.52
CA ALA A 595 -33.94 12.48 0.09
C ALA A 595 -32.46 12.05 0.22
N THR A 596 -32.08 10.83 -0.18
CA THR A 596 -30.66 10.40 -0.17
C THR A 596 -29.85 11.08 -1.28
N GLY A 597 -28.53 10.95 -1.23
CA GLY A 597 -27.69 11.16 -2.40
C GLY A 597 -28.02 10.18 -3.53
N THR A 598 -27.53 10.47 -4.73
CA THR A 598 -27.86 9.72 -5.95
C THR A 598 -26.68 8.98 -6.60
N GLN A 599 -25.47 9.51 -6.44
CA GLN A 599 -24.24 8.94 -7.00
C GLN A 599 -23.01 9.65 -6.42
N TYR A 600 -21.86 8.98 -6.49
CA TYR A 600 -20.56 9.62 -6.42
C TYR A 600 -20.17 10.16 -7.81
N TRP A 601 -19.91 11.46 -7.90
CA TRP A 601 -19.64 12.16 -9.15
C TRP A 601 -18.45 11.55 -9.91
N GLY A 602 -18.71 11.09 -11.14
CA GLY A 602 -17.69 10.47 -12.00
C GLY A 602 -17.32 9.03 -11.67
N LEU A 603 -17.93 8.41 -10.65
CA LEU A 603 -17.57 7.07 -10.15
C LEU A 603 -18.76 6.09 -10.27
N PRO A 604 -19.18 5.68 -11.48
CA PRO A 604 -20.42 4.93 -11.70
C PRO A 604 -20.42 3.53 -11.07
N GLY A 605 -19.28 2.82 -11.07
CA GLY A 605 -19.17 1.50 -10.44
C GLY A 605 -19.44 1.54 -8.93
N LEU A 606 -18.71 2.41 -8.22
CA LEU A 606 -18.91 2.64 -6.79
C LEU A 606 -20.30 3.20 -6.47
N SER A 607 -20.84 4.04 -7.38
CA SER A 607 -22.19 4.58 -7.23
C SER A 607 -23.26 3.49 -7.28
N ASN A 608 -23.13 2.51 -8.18
CA ASN A 608 -24.07 1.38 -8.23
C ASN A 608 -23.97 0.53 -6.94
N THR A 609 -22.76 0.26 -6.42
CA THR A 609 -22.59 -0.52 -5.19
C THR A 609 -23.06 0.18 -3.92
N THR A 610 -23.08 1.53 -3.89
CA THR A 610 -23.48 2.31 -2.72
C THR A 610 -24.93 2.78 -2.79
N PHE A 611 -25.40 3.33 -3.90
CA PHE A 611 -26.73 3.99 -3.99
C PHE A 611 -27.83 3.09 -4.58
N LYS A 612 -27.49 1.94 -5.18
CA LYS A 612 -28.44 1.05 -5.88
C LYS A 612 -28.48 -0.36 -5.29
N VAL A 613 -28.41 -0.46 -3.97
CA VAL A 613 -28.44 -1.76 -3.30
C VAL A 613 -29.85 -2.31 -3.32
N GLN A 614 -30.00 -3.56 -3.75
CA GLN A 614 -31.21 -4.35 -3.55
C GLN A 614 -30.98 -5.33 -2.39
N PRO A 615 -31.61 -5.11 -1.22
CA PRO A 615 -31.47 -6.02 -0.08
C PRO A 615 -32.16 -7.36 -0.36
N LEU A 616 -31.53 -8.46 0.06
CA LEU A 616 -32.05 -9.81 -0.16
C LEU A 616 -32.74 -10.37 1.09
N GLY A 617 -33.89 -11.00 0.90
CA GLY A 617 -34.58 -11.79 1.91
C GLY A 617 -33.82 -13.08 2.25
N SER A 618 -34.31 -13.81 3.25
CA SER A 618 -33.72 -15.09 3.70
C SER A 618 -33.84 -16.23 2.69
N ASP A 619 -34.64 -16.05 1.64
CA ASP A 619 -34.81 -16.92 0.48
C ASP A 619 -33.92 -16.53 -0.72
N GLY A 620 -33.14 -15.44 -0.61
CA GLY A 620 -32.32 -14.90 -1.69
C GLY A 620 -33.05 -14.00 -2.68
N THR A 621 -34.34 -13.70 -2.46
CA THR A 621 -35.10 -12.80 -3.35
C THR A 621 -34.96 -11.33 -2.92
N PRO A 622 -34.99 -10.35 -3.84
CA PRO A 622 -35.01 -8.93 -3.47
C PRO A 622 -36.28 -8.57 -2.69
N ILE A 623 -36.13 -7.87 -1.56
CA ILE A 623 -37.26 -7.49 -0.68
C ILE A 623 -38.28 -6.54 -1.33
N SER A 624 -37.91 -5.95 -2.47
CA SER A 624 -38.75 -5.11 -3.32
C SER A 624 -38.20 -5.15 -4.74
N ALA A 625 -39.07 -5.33 -5.73
CA ALA A 625 -38.67 -5.40 -7.14
C ALA A 625 -38.28 -4.04 -7.75
N SER A 626 -38.47 -2.93 -7.03
CA SER A 626 -38.28 -1.58 -7.58
C SER A 626 -37.73 -0.54 -6.60
N ALA A 627 -37.38 -0.91 -5.36
CA ALA A 627 -36.84 0.02 -4.37
C ALA A 627 -35.32 -0.16 -4.23
N GLU A 628 -34.56 0.78 -4.80
CA GLU A 628 -33.12 0.91 -4.58
C GLU A 628 -32.83 1.53 -3.20
N TYR A 629 -31.87 0.97 -2.47
CA TYR A 629 -31.42 1.45 -1.16
C TYR A 629 -29.98 2.00 -1.24
N THR A 630 -29.72 3.08 -0.51
CA THR A 630 -28.38 3.64 -0.30
C THR A 630 -27.74 3.05 0.95
N ARG A 631 -26.52 2.53 0.86
CA ARG A 631 -25.66 2.13 1.99
C ARG A 631 -25.18 3.38 2.74
N SER A 632 -25.36 3.41 4.05
CA SER A 632 -25.08 4.61 4.85
C SER A 632 -23.67 4.68 5.43
N GLY A 633 -22.87 3.60 5.39
CA GLY A 633 -21.63 3.47 6.14
C GLY A 633 -21.80 3.34 7.66
N LEU A 634 -23.02 3.47 8.20
CA LEU A 634 -23.30 3.35 9.63
C LEU A 634 -23.60 1.90 10.01
N LEU A 635 -22.98 1.43 11.08
CA LEU A 635 -23.14 0.07 11.62
C LEU A 635 -24.09 0.11 12.81
N GLY A 636 -25.07 -0.78 12.83
CA GLY A 636 -26.13 -0.74 13.82
C GLY A 636 -27.17 -1.85 13.71
N PHE A 637 -28.25 -1.67 14.45
CA PHE A 637 -29.39 -2.59 14.53
C PHE A 637 -30.69 -1.83 14.86
N LEU A 638 -31.84 -2.51 14.76
CA LEU A 638 -33.15 -1.97 15.13
C LEU A 638 -33.57 -2.48 16.51
N GLY A 639 -33.78 -1.55 17.45
CA GLY A 639 -34.29 -1.86 18.77
C GLY A 639 -35.83 -1.83 18.86
N PRO A 640 -36.38 -2.19 20.05
CA PRO A 640 -37.82 -2.16 20.29
C PRO A 640 -38.48 -0.81 19.94
N GLY A 641 -39.69 -0.87 19.36
CA GLY A 641 -40.43 0.34 18.96
C GLY A 641 -39.91 1.06 17.71
N GLY A 642 -39.02 0.42 16.92
CA GLY A 642 -38.46 1.02 15.71
C GLY A 642 -37.40 2.09 15.99
N LEU A 643 -36.71 1.97 17.13
CA LEU A 643 -35.58 2.83 17.50
C LEU A 643 -34.30 2.37 16.79
N VAL A 644 -33.56 3.31 16.23
CA VAL A 644 -32.31 3.03 15.52
C VAL A 644 -31.14 3.12 16.48
N PHE A 645 -30.33 2.06 16.58
CA PHE A 645 -29.10 2.03 17.37
C PHE A 645 -27.90 1.99 16.42
N VAL A 646 -27.00 2.95 16.53
CA VAL A 646 -25.76 3.02 15.73
C VAL A 646 -24.56 2.80 16.65
N CYS A 647 -23.88 1.66 16.50
CA CYS A 647 -22.73 1.25 17.32
C CYS A 647 -21.37 1.62 16.70
N GLY A 648 -21.33 2.07 15.43
CA GLY A 648 -20.09 2.51 14.79
C GLY A 648 -20.27 2.91 13.32
N SER A 649 -19.16 3.04 12.61
CA SER A 649 -19.12 3.20 11.16
C SER A 649 -18.22 2.14 10.52
N ARG A 650 -18.46 1.85 9.24
CA ARG A 650 -17.68 0.91 8.41
C ARG A 650 -16.20 1.31 8.34
N ASP A 651 -15.89 2.60 8.33
CA ASP A 651 -14.53 3.12 8.19
C ASP A 651 -13.76 3.07 9.53
N GLY A 652 -14.48 3.21 10.65
CA GLY A 652 -13.96 3.04 12.01
C GLY A 652 -13.88 1.58 12.48
N LEU A 653 -14.39 0.63 11.70
CA LEU A 653 -14.35 -0.79 12.03
C LEU A 653 -12.95 -1.38 11.77
N MET A 654 -12.48 -2.19 12.73
CA MET A 654 -11.28 -3.01 12.64
C MET A 654 -11.68 -4.47 12.88
N THR A 655 -11.06 -5.42 12.17
CA THR A 655 -11.36 -6.86 12.33
C THR A 655 -10.09 -7.63 12.61
N VAL A 656 -9.87 -7.97 13.89
CA VAL A 656 -8.65 -8.55 14.44
C VAL A 656 -8.96 -9.96 14.94
N THR A 657 -8.23 -10.99 14.51
CA THR A 657 -8.46 -12.39 14.95
C THR A 657 -9.93 -12.82 14.79
N GLY A 658 -10.56 -12.40 13.68
CA GLY A 658 -11.97 -12.66 13.36
C GLY A 658 -13.00 -11.87 14.19
N ARG A 659 -12.56 -11.04 15.14
CA ARG A 659 -13.42 -10.23 16.03
C ARG A 659 -13.40 -8.75 15.64
N LYS A 660 -14.55 -8.11 15.81
CA LYS A 660 -14.84 -6.76 15.31
C LYS A 660 -14.75 -5.74 16.43
N HIS A 661 -13.95 -4.69 16.21
CA HIS A 661 -13.68 -3.64 17.18
C HIS A 661 -13.85 -2.27 16.52
N ASN A 662 -14.66 -1.40 17.11
CA ASN A 662 -14.78 -0.01 16.66
C ASN A 662 -13.60 0.81 17.23
N ALA A 663 -12.92 1.59 16.39
CA ALA A 663 -11.85 2.49 16.78
C ALA A 663 -12.28 3.49 17.87
N ASP A 664 -13.53 3.97 17.85
CA ASP A 664 -14.06 4.86 18.88
C ASP A 664 -14.10 4.20 20.27
N ASP A 665 -14.46 2.92 20.35
CA ASP A 665 -14.57 2.18 21.62
C ASP A 665 -13.20 1.96 22.26
N ILE A 666 -12.18 1.74 21.43
CA ILE A 666 -10.78 1.75 21.87
C ILE A 666 -10.37 3.17 22.31
N ILE A 667 -10.67 4.21 21.52
CA ILE A 667 -10.32 5.62 21.80
C ILE A 667 -10.73 6.06 23.21
N ALA A 668 -11.87 5.58 23.72
CA ALA A 668 -12.37 6.01 25.01
C ALA A 668 -12.41 4.95 26.12
N THR A 669 -12.01 3.71 25.86
CA THR A 669 -11.27 2.94 26.88
C THR A 669 -9.91 3.60 27.17
N VAL A 670 -9.17 4.06 26.15
CA VAL A 670 -7.93 4.84 26.34
C VAL A 670 -8.19 6.13 27.13
N LEU A 671 -9.33 6.80 26.92
CA LEU A 671 -9.77 7.97 27.71
C LEU A 671 -10.48 7.62 29.03
N ALA A 672 -10.68 6.35 29.39
CA ALA A 672 -11.09 5.98 30.75
C ALA A 672 -9.88 6.01 31.70
N VAL A 673 -8.68 5.69 31.18
CA VAL A 673 -7.42 5.72 31.93
C VAL A 673 -6.91 7.17 32.04
N GLU A 674 -7.19 7.83 33.17
CA GLU A 674 -6.64 9.14 33.57
C GLU A 674 -6.57 10.22 32.45
N PRO A 675 -7.69 10.49 31.73
CA PRO A 675 -7.72 11.21 30.44
C PRO A 675 -7.19 12.66 30.44
N MET A 676 -6.98 13.25 31.61
CA MET A 676 -6.60 14.66 31.75
C MET A 676 -5.19 14.89 32.29
N LYS A 677 -4.47 13.84 32.73
CA LYS A 677 -3.06 13.97 33.13
C LYS A 677 -2.13 13.84 31.93
N PHE A 678 -2.30 12.80 31.11
CA PHE A 678 -1.28 12.39 30.13
C PHE A 678 -1.48 12.88 28.70
N ILE A 679 -2.73 12.94 28.25
CA ILE A 679 -3.06 13.21 26.84
C ILE A 679 -4.11 14.31 26.70
N TYR A 680 -4.43 14.66 25.45
CA TYR A 680 -5.53 15.56 25.11
C TYR A 680 -6.74 14.78 24.56
N ARG A 681 -7.91 14.89 25.21
CA ARG A 681 -9.18 14.35 24.69
C ARG A 681 -9.46 14.88 23.28
N GLY A 682 -9.80 13.99 22.35
CA GLY A 682 -9.99 14.32 20.93
C GLY A 682 -8.69 14.53 20.15
N ARG A 683 -7.53 14.16 20.69
CA ARG A 683 -6.25 14.10 19.97
C ARG A 683 -5.63 12.70 20.03
N ILE A 684 -6.44 11.72 19.65
CA ILE A 684 -6.07 10.31 19.53
C ILE A 684 -6.46 9.86 18.12
N ALA A 685 -5.59 9.10 17.48
CA ALA A 685 -5.90 8.26 16.32
C ALA A 685 -5.89 6.80 16.78
N VAL A 686 -6.93 6.04 16.43
CA VAL A 686 -6.91 4.58 16.50
C VAL A 686 -7.25 4.04 15.12
N PHE A 687 -6.43 3.12 14.64
CA PHE A 687 -6.60 2.48 13.35
C PHE A 687 -5.89 1.13 13.35
N SER A 688 -6.28 0.26 12.42
CA SER A 688 -5.57 -1.00 12.19
C SER A 688 -4.60 -0.92 11.02
N ILE A 689 -3.54 -1.73 11.13
CA ILE A 689 -2.57 -2.07 10.09
C ILE A 689 -2.62 -3.59 9.85
N ARG A 690 -2.26 -4.09 8.66
CA ARG A 690 -2.19 -5.54 8.39
C ARG A 690 -0.80 -6.06 8.74
N VAL A 691 -0.70 -7.05 9.63
CA VAL A 691 0.55 -7.65 10.12
C VAL A 691 0.36 -9.16 10.12
N LEU A 692 1.23 -9.90 9.40
CA LEU A 692 1.11 -11.36 9.24
C LEU A 692 -0.30 -11.81 8.78
N ARG A 693 -0.79 -11.21 7.69
CA ARG A 693 -2.13 -11.42 7.07
C ARG A 693 -3.37 -11.01 7.91
N ASP A 694 -3.27 -10.71 9.20
CA ASP A 694 -4.38 -10.26 10.05
C ASP A 694 -4.29 -8.76 10.39
N GLU A 695 -5.37 -8.10 10.83
CA GLU A 695 -5.32 -6.68 11.27
C GLU A 695 -4.76 -6.56 12.71
N ARG A 696 -4.06 -5.47 13.03
CA ARG A 696 -3.52 -5.16 14.36
C ARG A 696 -3.75 -3.70 14.73
N ILE A 697 -4.19 -3.45 15.96
CA ILE A 697 -4.58 -2.13 16.45
C ILE A 697 -3.35 -1.28 16.79
N CYS A 698 -3.29 -0.08 16.22
CA CYS A 698 -2.36 0.98 16.59
C CYS A 698 -3.13 2.14 17.24
N VAL A 699 -2.57 2.69 18.31
CA VAL A 699 -3.10 3.84 19.06
C VAL A 699 -2.03 4.93 19.10
N ILE A 700 -2.35 6.15 18.65
CA ILE A 700 -1.43 7.28 18.62
C ILE A 700 -2.10 8.50 19.25
N ALA A 701 -1.50 9.09 20.29
CA ALA A 701 -2.09 10.23 21.01
C ALA A 701 -1.12 11.40 21.19
N GLU A 702 -1.63 12.63 21.23
CA GLU A 702 -0.82 13.78 21.66
C GLU A 702 -0.65 13.79 23.18
N GLN A 703 0.59 13.66 23.62
CA GLN A 703 1.04 13.78 25.01
C GLN A 703 0.93 15.24 25.49
N ARG A 704 0.76 15.44 26.80
CA ARG A 704 0.90 16.75 27.45
C ARG A 704 2.37 17.08 27.74
N PRO A 705 2.76 18.37 27.74
CA PRO A 705 4.15 18.77 27.98
C PRO A 705 4.61 18.56 29.43
N ASP A 706 3.68 18.45 30.37
CA ASP A 706 3.96 18.40 31.82
C ASP A 706 4.21 16.98 32.36
N CYS A 707 4.33 15.98 31.48
CA CYS A 707 4.46 14.56 31.83
C CYS A 707 5.90 14.07 31.70
N SER A 708 6.41 13.35 32.71
CA SER A 708 7.68 12.64 32.57
C SER A 708 7.53 11.37 31.72
N GLU A 709 8.65 10.85 31.22
CA GLU A 709 8.69 9.57 30.50
C GLU A 709 8.17 8.42 31.39
N GLU A 710 8.64 8.32 32.64
CA GLU A 710 8.22 7.28 33.59
C GLU A 710 6.71 7.26 33.82
N GLU A 711 6.11 8.41 34.14
CA GLU A 711 4.66 8.50 34.35
C GLU A 711 3.89 8.16 33.07
N SER A 712 4.46 8.48 31.90
CA SER A 712 3.88 8.19 30.60
C SER A 712 3.94 6.70 30.27
N PHE A 713 5.04 6.00 30.56
CA PHE A 713 5.12 4.53 30.46
C PHE A 713 4.18 3.83 31.45
N GLN A 714 4.03 4.35 32.67
CA GLN A 714 3.03 3.86 33.64
C GLN A 714 1.58 4.07 33.15
N TRP A 715 1.28 5.17 32.47
CA TRP A 715 -0.02 5.38 31.82
C TRP A 715 -0.23 4.44 30.62
N MET A 716 0.76 4.34 29.73
CA MET A 716 0.71 3.46 28.54
C MET A 716 0.47 2.00 28.95
N SER A 717 1.17 1.51 29.97
CA SER A 717 1.01 0.15 30.50
C SER A 717 -0.42 -0.13 31.01
N ARG A 718 -1.04 0.86 31.68
CA ARG A 718 -2.42 0.76 32.16
C ARG A 718 -3.44 0.83 31.02
N VAL A 719 -3.16 1.57 29.96
CA VAL A 719 -3.97 1.58 28.73
C VAL A 719 -3.98 0.23 28.05
N LEU A 720 -2.83 -0.44 27.94
CA LEU A 720 -2.74 -1.80 27.39
C LEU A 720 -3.61 -2.77 28.20
N GLN A 721 -3.47 -2.77 29.52
CA GLN A 721 -4.25 -3.62 30.44
C GLN A 721 -5.76 -3.33 30.36
N ALA A 722 -6.16 -2.06 30.23
CA ALA A 722 -7.56 -1.67 30.12
C ALA A 722 -8.19 -2.13 28.80
N VAL A 723 -7.47 -2.02 27.67
CA VAL A 723 -7.99 -2.47 26.37
C VAL A 723 -8.01 -4.00 26.29
N ASP A 724 -6.95 -4.68 26.76
CA ASP A 724 -6.90 -6.14 26.84
C ASP A 724 -8.05 -6.70 27.71
N SER A 725 -8.25 -6.18 28.92
CA SER A 725 -9.31 -6.68 29.82
C SER A 725 -10.73 -6.40 29.32
N ILE A 726 -11.02 -5.21 28.76
CA ILE A 726 -12.39 -4.82 28.34
C ILE A 726 -12.74 -5.36 26.96
N HIS A 727 -11.81 -5.30 25.99
CA HIS A 727 -12.08 -5.68 24.60
C HIS A 727 -11.61 -7.12 24.29
N GLN A 728 -10.76 -7.71 25.14
CA GLN A 728 -10.12 -9.00 24.89
C GLN A 728 -9.30 -8.99 23.59
N VAL A 729 -8.51 -7.93 23.38
CA VAL A 729 -7.62 -7.75 22.21
C VAL A 729 -6.41 -6.88 22.58
N GLY A 730 -5.22 -7.25 22.10
CA GLY A 730 -3.99 -6.50 22.33
C GLY A 730 -3.80 -5.30 21.40
N ILE A 731 -3.19 -4.23 21.92
CA ILE A 731 -2.68 -3.11 21.12
C ILE A 731 -1.25 -3.41 20.66
N TYR A 732 -1.03 -3.47 19.35
CA TYR A 732 0.27 -3.78 18.76
C TYR A 732 1.28 -2.62 18.90
N CYS A 733 0.80 -1.38 18.80
CA CYS A 733 1.61 -0.17 19.01
C CYS A 733 0.79 0.90 19.75
N LEU A 734 1.33 1.40 20.85
CA LEU A 734 0.87 2.61 21.53
C LEU A 734 1.97 3.67 21.44
N ALA A 735 1.69 4.80 20.77
CA ALA A 735 2.65 5.87 20.54
C ALA A 735 2.14 7.22 21.08
N LEU A 736 2.99 7.94 21.79
CA LEU A 736 2.76 9.29 22.29
C LEU A 736 3.59 10.27 21.49
N VAL A 737 2.92 11.20 20.79
CA VAL A 737 3.58 12.25 20.00
C VAL A 737 3.49 13.62 20.70
N PRO A 738 4.41 14.56 20.41
CA PRO A 738 4.39 15.90 21.01
C PRO A 738 3.08 16.69 20.75
N PRO A 739 2.79 17.72 21.58
CA PRO A 739 1.65 18.60 21.36
C PRO A 739 1.65 19.23 19.95
N ASN A 740 0.52 19.11 19.27
CA ASN A 740 0.29 19.55 17.89
C ASN A 740 1.02 18.78 16.78
N TYR A 741 1.59 17.60 17.08
CA TYR A 741 2.21 16.76 16.05
C TYR A 741 1.19 15.96 15.21
N LEU A 742 -0.01 15.65 15.73
CA LEU A 742 -1.01 14.90 14.95
C LEU A 742 -1.62 15.76 13.83
N PRO A 743 -1.73 15.22 12.59
CA PRO A 743 -2.51 15.80 11.50
C PRO A 743 -3.95 16.13 11.92
N LYS A 744 -4.41 17.35 11.59
CA LYS A 744 -5.72 17.87 12.02
C LYS A 744 -6.54 18.41 10.86
N THR A 745 -7.83 18.11 10.89
CA THR A 745 -8.84 18.74 10.02
C THR A 745 -9.02 20.22 10.42
N PRO A 746 -9.62 21.08 9.57
CA PRO A 746 -9.78 22.51 9.90
C PRO A 746 -10.68 22.81 11.11
N LEU A 747 -11.52 21.85 11.55
CA LEU A 747 -12.26 21.88 12.82
C LEU A 747 -11.51 21.23 13.99
N GLY A 748 -10.21 20.94 13.82
CA GLY A 748 -9.32 20.35 14.83
C GLY A 748 -9.67 18.94 15.29
N GLY A 749 -10.40 18.16 14.49
CA GLY A 749 -10.43 16.69 14.63
C GLY A 749 -9.15 16.08 14.05
N ILE A 750 -8.84 14.82 14.36
CA ILE A 750 -7.65 14.16 13.81
C ILE A 750 -7.91 13.64 12.39
N HIS A 751 -6.96 13.85 11.48
CA HIS A 751 -7.02 13.33 10.11
C HIS A 751 -6.47 11.89 10.11
N LEU A 752 -7.37 10.91 10.21
CA LEU A 752 -7.00 9.52 10.52
C LEU A 752 -6.11 8.86 9.45
N SER A 753 -6.52 8.92 8.18
CA SER A 753 -5.79 8.36 7.04
C SER A 753 -4.39 8.97 6.88
N GLU A 754 -4.25 10.29 6.96
CA GLU A 754 -2.94 10.98 6.97
C GLU A 754 -2.07 10.61 8.19
N THR A 755 -2.68 10.34 9.35
CA THR A 755 -1.96 9.85 10.54
C THR A 755 -1.46 8.41 10.34
N LYS A 756 -2.31 7.52 9.80
CA LYS A 756 -1.96 6.15 9.43
C LYS A 756 -0.86 6.13 8.36
N ARG A 757 -0.93 7.01 7.36
CA ARG A 757 0.10 7.18 6.32
C ARG A 757 1.44 7.57 6.93
N ARG A 758 1.49 8.63 7.76
CA ARG A 758 2.75 9.05 8.43
C ARG A 758 3.31 8.00 9.39
N PHE A 759 2.45 7.21 10.03
CA PHE A 759 2.89 6.09 10.87
C PHE A 759 3.58 5.00 10.03
N LEU A 760 2.96 4.59 8.92
CA LEU A 760 3.52 3.59 7.99
C LEU A 760 4.80 4.09 7.28
N GLU A 761 4.91 5.39 7.01
CA GLU A 761 6.10 6.03 6.44
C GLU A 761 7.24 6.29 7.45
N GLY A 762 7.02 6.05 8.75
CA GLY A 762 7.98 6.46 9.80
C GLY A 762 8.09 7.99 9.99
N ALA A 763 7.22 8.76 9.34
CA ALA A 763 7.16 10.23 9.37
C ALA A 763 6.40 10.80 10.59
N LEU A 764 6.14 9.96 11.61
CA LEU A 764 5.78 10.42 12.95
C LEU A 764 7.02 10.40 13.83
N HIS A 765 7.21 11.44 14.65
CA HIS A 765 8.25 11.50 15.67
C HIS A 765 7.61 11.44 17.06
N PRO A 766 7.27 10.24 17.55
CA PRO A 766 6.78 10.05 18.91
C PRO A 766 7.87 10.36 19.94
N ALA A 767 7.46 10.91 21.07
CA ALA A 767 8.32 11.10 22.25
C ALA A 767 8.42 9.81 23.08
N ASN A 768 7.35 9.01 23.15
CA ASN A 768 7.36 7.70 23.79
C ASN A 768 6.64 6.67 22.90
N VAL A 769 7.19 5.46 22.77
CA VAL A 769 6.58 4.35 22.01
C VAL A 769 6.63 3.08 22.83
N LEU A 770 5.51 2.37 22.88
CA LEU A 770 5.42 1.02 23.41
C LEU A 770 4.87 0.13 22.30
N MET A 771 5.80 -0.57 21.64
CA MET A 771 5.47 -1.69 20.75
C MET A 771 5.17 -2.91 21.62
N CYS A 772 3.99 -3.51 21.46
CA CYS A 772 3.58 -4.71 22.19
C CYS A 772 3.41 -5.92 21.24
N PRO A 773 4.41 -6.25 20.40
CA PRO A 773 4.21 -7.24 19.37
C PRO A 773 4.13 -8.65 19.98
N HIS A 774 4.84 -8.95 21.08
CA HIS A 774 4.79 -10.26 21.74
C HIS A 774 3.41 -10.63 22.33
N THR A 775 2.58 -9.65 22.70
CA THR A 775 1.22 -9.89 23.21
C THR A 775 0.18 -9.94 22.08
N CYS A 776 0.46 -9.29 20.94
CA CYS A 776 -0.48 -9.18 19.82
C CYS A 776 -0.19 -10.17 18.68
N VAL A 777 1.04 -10.65 18.59
CA VAL A 777 1.48 -11.74 17.73
C VAL A 777 2.33 -12.67 18.60
N THR A 778 1.71 -13.78 18.98
CA THR A 778 2.20 -14.80 19.93
C THR A 778 3.46 -15.55 19.45
N ASN A 779 3.91 -15.26 18.23
CA ASN A 779 4.90 -16.03 17.49
C ASN A 779 6.21 -15.23 17.30
N LEU A 780 6.66 -14.53 18.35
CA LEU A 780 7.85 -13.67 18.31
C LEU A 780 8.88 -14.00 19.41
N PRO A 781 10.18 -14.11 19.08
CA PRO A 781 11.25 -14.33 20.06
C PRO A 781 11.61 -13.07 20.85
N LYS A 782 12.34 -13.23 21.97
CA LYS A 782 12.65 -12.18 22.96
C LYS A 782 14.15 -11.77 22.96
N PRO A 783 14.49 -10.48 23.17
CA PRO A 783 15.87 -9.98 23.14
C PRO A 783 16.57 -9.90 24.52
N ARG A 784 17.86 -9.55 24.52
CA ARG A 784 18.72 -9.20 25.69
C ARG A 784 19.62 -7.99 25.39
N GLU A 785 20.29 -7.47 26.42
CA GLU A 785 20.83 -6.10 26.51
C GLU A 785 22.29 -5.92 25.98
N VAL A 786 22.77 -4.67 25.96
CA VAL A 786 23.92 -4.17 25.17
C VAL A 786 24.84 -3.26 26.01
N HIS A 787 26.18 -3.32 25.81
CA HIS A 787 27.21 -2.25 25.90
C HIS A 787 28.63 -2.88 26.00
N SER A 788 29.75 -2.25 25.57
CA SER A 788 29.97 -1.06 24.74
C SER A 788 31.38 -1.05 24.11
N ASP A 789 31.60 -0.04 23.24
CA ASP A 789 32.88 0.54 22.81
C ASP A 789 33.74 -0.10 21.69
N VAL A 790 34.45 0.78 20.98
CA VAL A 790 34.78 0.62 19.55
C VAL A 790 36.29 0.60 19.31
N GLY A 791 36.77 -0.45 18.65
CA GLY A 791 38.18 -0.65 18.31
C GLY A 791 38.66 0.06 17.02
N PRO A 792 39.97 -0.05 16.69
CA PRO A 792 40.64 0.73 15.64
C PRO A 792 40.18 0.49 14.20
N ALA A 793 39.20 -0.39 13.94
CA ALA A 793 38.59 -0.56 12.62
C ALA A 793 38.05 0.78 12.05
N SER A 794 37.48 1.62 12.91
CA SER A 794 36.96 2.96 12.55
C SER A 794 38.02 3.89 11.93
N VAL A 795 39.30 3.70 12.25
CA VAL A 795 40.40 4.49 11.67
C VAL A 795 40.72 4.03 10.25
N ILE A 796 40.63 2.72 9.98
CA ILE A 796 40.87 2.14 8.65
C ILE A 796 39.71 2.49 7.70
N VAL A 797 38.47 2.47 8.20
CA VAL A 797 37.28 2.94 7.47
C VAL A 797 37.46 4.39 6.99
N GLY A 798 38.10 5.26 7.78
CA GLY A 798 38.34 6.67 7.41
C GLY A 798 39.18 6.85 6.14
N ASN A 799 40.13 5.95 5.85
CA ASN A 799 40.93 6.00 4.63
C ASN A 799 40.19 5.46 3.40
N LEU A 800 39.23 4.55 3.60
CA LEU A 800 38.43 3.97 2.50
C LEU A 800 37.54 5.02 1.81
N VAL A 801 37.19 6.11 2.51
CA VAL A 801 36.40 7.23 1.99
C VAL A 801 37.16 8.06 0.94
N GLN A 802 38.48 7.88 0.76
CA GLN A 802 39.32 8.74 -0.08
C GLN A 802 39.59 8.24 -1.52
N GLY A 803 39.03 7.08 -1.92
CA GLY A 803 38.65 6.85 -3.33
C GLY A 803 39.71 6.50 -4.38
N ASN A 804 40.77 5.75 -4.06
CA ASN A 804 41.74 5.28 -5.07
C ASN A 804 41.28 4.03 -5.88
N ARG A 805 41.77 3.92 -7.12
CA ARG A 805 40.97 3.55 -8.31
C ARG A 805 41.86 2.89 -9.42
N LEU A 806 41.57 1.67 -9.95
CA LEU A 806 42.56 0.79 -10.67
C LEU A 806 42.61 0.64 -12.23
N ALA A 807 41.70 -0.08 -12.95
CA ALA A 807 41.90 -0.44 -14.40
C ALA A 807 40.69 -0.23 -15.37
N SER A 808 40.91 0.00 -16.68
CA SER A 808 39.90 0.50 -17.67
C SER A 808 39.99 -0.08 -19.11
N ALA A 809 39.03 0.29 -19.98
CA ALA A 809 38.97 -0.04 -21.42
C ALA A 809 38.21 1.05 -22.24
N GLN A 810 38.28 1.04 -23.59
CA GLN A 810 37.70 2.07 -24.48
C GLN A 810 37.09 1.48 -25.78
N GLY A 811 36.06 2.13 -26.34
CA GLY A 811 35.46 1.85 -27.65
C GLY A 811 35.28 3.11 -28.50
N ARG A 812 34.84 2.96 -29.76
CA ARG A 812 34.55 4.07 -30.69
C ARG A 812 33.11 3.95 -31.23
N GLU A 813 32.44 5.09 -31.36
CA GLU A 813 31.09 5.19 -31.88
C GLU A 813 30.94 4.79 -33.36
N VAL A 814 29.70 4.47 -33.72
CA VAL A 814 29.22 4.28 -35.09
C VAL A 814 28.16 5.35 -35.32
N GLY A 815 28.35 6.19 -36.34
CA GLY A 815 27.51 7.37 -36.59
C GLY A 815 26.04 7.04 -36.82
N GLY A 816 25.17 7.95 -36.40
CA GLY A 816 23.71 7.75 -36.35
C GLY A 816 23.03 7.52 -37.71
N LEU A 817 21.90 6.82 -37.66
CA LEU A 817 20.94 6.72 -38.75
C LEU A 817 19.84 7.74 -38.50
N VAL A 818 19.59 8.62 -39.47
CA VAL A 818 18.45 9.55 -39.44
C VAL A 818 17.20 8.80 -39.91
N GLU A 819 16.12 8.89 -39.14
CA GLU A 819 14.78 8.45 -39.58
C GLU A 819 14.05 9.65 -40.22
N GLU A 820 13.56 9.49 -41.46
CA GLU A 820 12.61 10.43 -42.09
C GLU A 820 11.20 9.82 -42.11
N ASP A 821 10.20 10.60 -41.67
CA ASP A 821 8.77 10.28 -41.78
C ASP A 821 8.29 10.23 -43.24
N GLY A 822 7.34 9.35 -43.60
CA GLY A 822 6.67 9.46 -44.91
C GLY A 822 5.84 8.29 -45.46
N ASP A 823 4.64 8.08 -44.92
CA ASP A 823 3.36 7.68 -45.57
C ASP A 823 3.27 6.74 -46.84
N SER A 824 2.21 5.93 -46.86
CA SER A 824 1.44 5.50 -48.06
C SER A 824 1.97 4.46 -49.10
N SER A 825 1.93 3.18 -48.71
CA SER A 825 1.26 2.10 -49.51
C SER A 825 1.86 1.51 -50.82
N LYS A 826 1.61 0.18 -50.97
CA LYS A 826 1.47 -0.63 -52.22
C LYS A 826 2.71 -1.02 -53.07
N LYS A 827 2.75 -2.35 -53.34
CA LYS A 827 3.27 -3.10 -54.51
C LYS A 827 4.79 -3.37 -54.67
N VAL A 828 5.12 -4.64 -54.45
CA VAL A 828 6.07 -5.49 -55.21
C VAL A 828 5.91 -5.24 -56.74
N PRO A 829 6.98 -5.09 -57.57
CA PRO A 829 7.88 -6.22 -57.89
C PRO A 829 9.36 -5.96 -58.27
N SER A 830 10.09 -7.09 -58.36
CA SER A 830 11.20 -7.43 -59.28
C SER A 830 12.58 -6.75 -59.17
N GLU A 831 13.60 -7.61 -59.02
CA GLU A 831 14.96 -7.51 -59.59
C GLU A 831 14.95 -7.02 -61.07
N PRO A 832 16.03 -6.39 -61.62
CA PRO A 832 17.39 -6.95 -61.54
C PRO A 832 18.61 -5.99 -61.67
N ARG A 833 19.79 -6.63 -61.72
CA ARG A 833 21.11 -6.19 -62.24
C ARG A 833 21.94 -5.22 -61.40
N ALA A 834 23.17 -5.67 -61.12
CA ALA A 834 24.29 -4.80 -60.77
C ALA A 834 24.89 -4.16 -62.04
N ASP A 835 25.22 -2.87 -61.95
CA ASP A 835 26.62 -2.40 -61.97
C ASP A 835 26.67 -0.93 -61.51
N ASN A 836 27.85 -0.43 -61.13
CA ASN A 836 28.14 0.99 -60.81
C ASN A 836 27.46 1.63 -59.58
N PHE A 837 27.48 0.98 -58.42
CA PHE A 837 27.44 1.67 -57.12
C PHE A 837 28.37 0.97 -56.10
N ARG A 838 29.51 1.58 -55.78
CA ARG A 838 30.47 1.06 -54.77
C ARG A 838 30.78 2.03 -53.64
N ASP A 839 30.77 3.34 -53.90
CA ASP A 839 31.23 4.37 -52.96
C ASP A 839 30.06 5.17 -52.35
N SER A 840 28.98 4.47 -51.96
CA SER A 840 27.85 5.06 -51.21
C SER A 840 27.77 4.49 -49.79
N PRO A 841 27.64 5.33 -48.74
CA PRO A 841 27.48 4.86 -47.35
C PRO A 841 26.32 3.88 -47.18
N VAL A 842 25.24 4.06 -47.94
CA VAL A 842 24.03 3.23 -47.88
C VAL A 842 24.34 1.77 -48.28
N PHE A 843 25.17 1.57 -49.30
CA PHE A 843 25.55 0.21 -49.77
C PHE A 843 26.55 -0.46 -48.81
N PHE A 844 27.36 0.33 -48.10
CA PHE A 844 28.26 -0.17 -47.05
C PHE A 844 27.47 -0.65 -45.83
N SER A 845 26.43 0.11 -45.43
CA SER A 845 25.51 -0.27 -44.34
C SER A 845 24.74 -1.56 -44.66
N LEU A 846 24.11 -1.65 -45.84
CA LEU A 846 23.36 -2.84 -46.28
C LEU A 846 24.22 -4.11 -46.33
N LYS A 847 25.53 -4.00 -46.62
CA LYS A 847 26.45 -5.16 -46.59
C LYS A 847 26.87 -5.63 -45.19
N PHE A 848 26.68 -4.81 -44.15
CA PHE A 848 27.03 -5.18 -42.78
C PHE A 848 25.92 -5.97 -42.06
N GLN A 849 24.69 -5.93 -42.56
CA GLN A 849 23.55 -6.63 -41.94
C GLN A 849 23.56 -8.17 -42.11
N GLN A 850 24.46 -8.74 -42.92
CA GLN A 850 24.50 -10.19 -43.23
C GLN A 850 25.93 -10.75 -43.35
N GLN A 851 26.83 -10.48 -42.40
CA GLN A 851 28.15 -11.14 -42.33
C GLN A 851 28.35 -11.88 -41.01
N MET A 852 28.91 -13.09 -41.07
CA MET A 852 29.24 -13.85 -39.86
C MET A 852 30.45 -13.26 -39.13
N ILE A 853 30.50 -13.39 -37.80
CA ILE A 853 31.58 -12.81 -36.99
C ILE A 853 32.99 -13.31 -37.39
N ALA A 854 33.09 -14.54 -37.93
CA ALA A 854 34.33 -15.10 -38.46
C ALA A 854 34.78 -14.43 -39.78
N GLU A 855 33.85 -13.97 -40.61
CA GLU A 855 34.12 -13.18 -41.81
C GLU A 855 34.55 -11.76 -41.44
N ILE A 856 33.89 -11.14 -40.45
CA ILE A 856 34.28 -9.84 -39.90
C ILE A 856 35.71 -9.90 -39.33
N LEU A 857 36.08 -10.99 -38.64
CA LEU A 857 37.46 -11.22 -38.20
C LEU A 857 38.43 -11.37 -39.38
N ARG A 858 38.08 -12.15 -40.42
CA ARG A 858 38.91 -12.32 -41.63
C ARG A 858 39.11 -10.99 -42.37
N TRP A 859 38.08 -10.14 -42.44
CA TRP A 859 38.17 -8.79 -42.99
C TRP A 859 39.03 -7.87 -42.11
N ARG A 860 38.80 -7.81 -40.78
CA ARG A 860 39.63 -7.00 -39.85
C ARG A 860 41.09 -7.44 -39.82
N ALA A 861 41.38 -8.73 -40.00
CA ALA A 861 42.75 -9.23 -40.12
C ALA A 861 43.49 -8.73 -41.39
N GLN A 862 42.76 -8.18 -42.37
CA GLN A 862 43.27 -7.58 -43.60
C GLN A 862 43.21 -6.05 -43.59
N SER A 863 42.14 -5.45 -43.04
CA SER A 863 41.92 -3.99 -43.01
C SER A 863 42.51 -3.29 -41.78
N THR A 864 42.58 -3.97 -40.64
CA THR A 864 43.10 -3.46 -39.35
C THR A 864 43.94 -4.54 -38.64
N SER A 865 44.88 -5.15 -39.36
CA SER A 865 45.66 -6.33 -38.96
C SER A 865 46.24 -6.26 -37.54
N ASP A 866 46.76 -5.08 -37.18
CA ASP A 866 47.57 -4.86 -35.98
C ASP A 866 46.73 -4.34 -34.81
N HIS A 867 45.44 -4.08 -35.03
CA HIS A 867 44.52 -3.65 -34.00
C HIS A 867 44.38 -4.74 -32.93
N VAL A 868 44.71 -4.40 -31.69
CA VAL A 868 44.56 -5.28 -30.53
C VAL A 868 43.07 -5.52 -30.26
N LEU A 869 42.66 -6.79 -30.26
CA LEU A 869 41.30 -7.17 -29.86
C LEU A 869 41.24 -7.57 -28.39
N PHE A 870 42.25 -8.27 -27.89
CA PHE A 870 42.21 -8.87 -26.55
C PHE A 870 43.55 -8.74 -25.82
N THR A 871 43.48 -8.40 -24.53
CA THR A 871 44.62 -8.24 -23.62
C THR A 871 44.37 -9.07 -22.37
N LEU A 872 45.26 -10.02 -22.09
CA LEU A 872 45.24 -10.85 -20.88
C LEU A 872 46.14 -10.21 -19.82
N LEU A 873 45.63 -10.05 -18.60
CA LEU A 873 46.39 -9.58 -17.43
C LEU A 873 46.81 -10.77 -16.54
N ASN A 874 47.87 -10.59 -15.75
CA ASN A 874 48.25 -11.51 -14.69
C ASN A 874 47.70 -11.09 -13.31
N SER A 875 47.89 -11.92 -12.29
CA SER A 875 47.45 -11.68 -10.90
C SER A 875 48.10 -10.47 -10.20
N LYS A 876 49.02 -9.75 -10.86
CA LYS A 876 49.58 -8.47 -10.40
C LYS A 876 49.06 -7.26 -11.21
N GLY A 877 48.03 -7.46 -12.03
CA GLY A 877 47.43 -6.44 -12.90
C GLY A 877 48.26 -6.07 -14.14
N ALA A 878 49.42 -6.67 -14.34
CA ALA A 878 50.28 -6.38 -15.48
C ALA A 878 49.89 -7.20 -16.73
N VAL A 879 50.09 -6.63 -17.91
CA VAL A 879 49.81 -7.29 -19.19
C VAL A 879 50.69 -8.55 -19.34
N ALA A 880 50.04 -9.68 -19.58
CA ALA A 880 50.66 -11.00 -19.71
C ALA A 880 50.78 -11.46 -21.16
N LYS A 881 49.75 -11.23 -21.98
CA LYS A 881 49.67 -11.65 -23.39
C LYS A 881 48.65 -10.77 -24.11
N VAL A 882 48.89 -10.46 -25.38
CA VAL A 882 48.03 -9.63 -26.23
C VAL A 882 47.65 -10.44 -27.47
N LEU A 883 46.56 -10.06 -28.16
CA LEU A 883 46.12 -10.68 -29.40
C LEU A 883 45.52 -9.66 -30.38
N SER A 884 46.16 -9.48 -31.54
CA SER A 884 45.63 -8.64 -32.63
C SER A 884 44.61 -9.35 -33.53
N CYS A 885 43.91 -8.59 -34.37
CA CYS A 885 43.06 -9.11 -35.45
C CYS A 885 43.77 -10.18 -36.28
N SER A 886 45.00 -9.90 -36.75
CA SER A 886 45.77 -10.81 -37.59
C SER A 886 46.24 -12.06 -36.84
N GLU A 887 46.63 -11.92 -35.57
CA GLU A 887 47.06 -13.06 -34.76
C GLU A 887 45.91 -14.01 -34.41
N LEU A 888 44.75 -13.46 -34.03
CA LEU A 888 43.57 -14.27 -33.73
C LEU A 888 43.13 -15.02 -34.99
N HIS A 889 43.02 -14.34 -36.13
CA HIS A 889 42.66 -14.96 -37.41
C HIS A 889 43.61 -16.12 -37.78
N LYS A 890 44.93 -15.90 -37.74
CA LYS A 890 45.94 -16.92 -38.07
C LYS A 890 45.94 -18.13 -37.11
N LYS A 891 45.64 -17.92 -35.83
CA LYS A 891 45.54 -19.00 -34.83
C LYS A 891 44.24 -19.78 -35.01
N ALA A 892 43.12 -19.09 -35.19
CA ALA A 892 41.81 -19.68 -35.45
C ALA A 892 41.77 -20.51 -36.75
N GLU A 893 42.27 -19.97 -37.86
CA GLU A 893 42.32 -20.67 -39.15
C GLU A 893 43.17 -21.95 -39.07
N ARG A 894 44.30 -21.91 -38.35
CA ARG A 894 45.11 -23.11 -38.08
C ARG A 894 44.35 -24.17 -37.27
N ILE A 895 43.54 -23.76 -36.28
CA ILE A 895 42.74 -24.69 -35.49
C ILE A 895 41.59 -25.27 -36.33
N GLY A 896 40.93 -24.45 -37.15
CA GLY A 896 39.90 -24.91 -38.09
C GLY A 896 40.43 -25.97 -39.06
N ASN A 897 41.59 -25.73 -39.67
CA ASN A 897 42.23 -26.71 -40.56
C ASN A 897 42.58 -28.02 -39.80
N LEU A 898 43.05 -27.94 -38.56
CA LEU A 898 43.31 -29.13 -37.73
C LEU A 898 42.03 -29.92 -37.39
N LEU A 899 40.90 -29.24 -37.14
CA LEU A 899 39.60 -29.87 -36.89
C LEU A 899 39.09 -30.62 -38.13
N VAL A 900 39.28 -30.06 -39.33
CA VAL A 900 38.92 -30.73 -40.59
C VAL A 900 39.89 -31.88 -40.92
N GLU A 901 41.20 -31.61 -40.97
CA GLU A 901 42.20 -32.58 -41.46
C GLU A 901 42.44 -33.75 -40.49
N LYS A 902 42.50 -33.48 -39.18
CA LYS A 902 42.78 -34.49 -38.14
C LYS A 902 41.53 -34.90 -37.37
N GLY A 903 40.70 -33.92 -36.98
CA GLY A 903 39.44 -34.18 -36.27
C GLY A 903 38.35 -34.80 -37.14
N ARG A 904 38.41 -34.61 -38.47
CA ARG A 904 37.36 -34.98 -39.44
C ARG A 904 35.99 -34.38 -39.13
N VAL A 905 35.99 -33.21 -38.49
CA VAL A 905 34.80 -32.45 -38.12
C VAL A 905 34.18 -31.83 -39.37
N ASN A 906 32.89 -32.07 -39.58
CA ASN A 906 32.09 -31.51 -40.66
C ASN A 906 31.26 -30.33 -40.16
N THR A 907 30.71 -29.53 -41.08
CA THR A 907 29.76 -28.46 -40.75
C THR A 907 28.53 -29.05 -40.06
N GLY A 908 28.20 -28.55 -38.87
CA GLY A 908 27.13 -29.06 -38.00
C GLY A 908 27.52 -30.19 -37.05
N ASP A 909 28.75 -30.71 -37.08
CA ASP A 909 29.19 -31.71 -36.09
C ASP A 909 29.44 -31.06 -34.72
N PRO A 910 29.01 -31.68 -33.60
CA PRO A 910 29.13 -31.09 -32.27
C PRO A 910 30.55 -31.19 -31.69
N VAL A 911 31.18 -30.05 -31.46
CA VAL A 911 32.52 -29.92 -30.86
C VAL A 911 32.45 -29.32 -29.46
N ALA A 912 33.14 -29.95 -28.51
CA ALA A 912 33.32 -29.45 -27.14
C ALA A 912 34.67 -28.71 -27.00
N LEU A 913 34.68 -27.59 -26.28
CA LEU A 913 35.88 -26.76 -26.05
C LEU A 913 36.26 -26.75 -24.57
N ILE A 914 37.28 -27.53 -24.22
CA ILE A 914 37.79 -27.67 -22.84
C ILE A 914 39.10 -26.86 -22.72
N PHE A 915 38.99 -25.59 -22.33
CA PHE A 915 40.14 -24.69 -22.16
C PHE A 915 39.94 -23.77 -20.94
N PRO A 916 40.99 -23.47 -20.15
CA PRO A 916 40.91 -22.43 -19.13
C PRO A 916 40.58 -21.06 -19.75
N PRO A 917 39.90 -20.14 -19.02
CA PRO A 917 39.46 -18.86 -19.60
C PRO A 917 40.68 -18.01 -20.02
N GLY A 918 40.81 -17.76 -21.32
CA GLY A 918 41.98 -17.08 -21.87
C GLY A 918 42.01 -17.04 -23.39
N LEU A 919 43.07 -16.43 -23.95
CA LEU A 919 43.18 -16.10 -25.37
C LEU A 919 43.11 -17.33 -26.31
N ASP A 920 43.54 -18.49 -25.83
CA ASP A 920 43.64 -19.68 -26.66
C ASP A 920 42.28 -20.40 -26.81
N LEU A 921 41.35 -20.24 -25.84
CA LEU A 921 39.93 -20.59 -25.98
C LEU A 921 39.25 -19.76 -27.09
N ILE A 922 39.56 -18.45 -27.18
CA ILE A 922 39.05 -17.57 -28.24
C ILE A 922 39.51 -18.07 -29.62
N CYS A 923 40.79 -18.46 -29.72
CA CYS A 923 41.36 -19.01 -30.95
C CYS A 923 40.64 -20.29 -31.36
N ALA A 924 40.35 -21.19 -30.41
CA ALA A 924 39.63 -22.43 -30.68
C ALA A 924 38.16 -22.18 -31.08
N PHE A 925 37.48 -21.24 -30.43
CA PHE A 925 36.12 -20.82 -30.77
C PHE A 925 36.00 -20.30 -32.21
N TYR A 926 36.83 -19.32 -32.60
CA TYR A 926 36.84 -18.83 -33.99
C TYR A 926 37.31 -19.91 -34.98
N GLY A 927 38.16 -20.85 -34.56
CA GLY A 927 38.55 -22.00 -35.38
C GLY A 927 37.38 -22.93 -35.72
N CYS A 928 36.51 -23.21 -34.74
CA CYS A 928 35.28 -23.97 -34.96
C CYS A 928 34.29 -23.21 -35.87
N LEU A 929 34.16 -21.89 -35.69
CA LEU A 929 33.34 -21.04 -36.55
C LEU A 929 33.81 -21.03 -38.02
N TYR A 930 35.13 -21.14 -38.28
CA TYR A 930 35.64 -21.27 -39.66
C TYR A 930 35.32 -22.62 -40.33
N VAL A 931 34.98 -23.66 -39.56
CA VAL A 931 34.54 -24.98 -40.05
C VAL A 931 33.00 -25.06 -40.11
N GLY A 932 32.31 -24.18 -39.40
CA GLY A 932 30.86 -24.24 -39.20
C GLY A 932 30.43 -25.42 -38.33
N ALA A 933 31.29 -25.86 -37.41
CA ALA A 933 30.96 -26.90 -36.44
C ALA A 933 29.91 -26.40 -35.43
N ASP A 934 29.04 -27.29 -34.95
CA ASP A 934 28.11 -26.97 -33.86
C ASP A 934 28.87 -26.95 -32.53
N LEU A 935 28.62 -25.94 -31.69
CA LEU A 935 29.49 -25.61 -30.55
C LEU A 935 28.82 -25.92 -29.22
N LYS A 936 29.09 -27.11 -28.68
CA LYS A 936 28.64 -27.53 -27.35
C LYS A 936 29.61 -27.04 -26.29
N GLN A 937 29.34 -25.86 -25.75
CA GLN A 937 30.15 -25.23 -24.72
C GLN A 937 29.69 -25.61 -23.32
N GLU A 938 30.62 -26.12 -22.51
CA GLU A 938 30.40 -26.43 -21.10
C GLU A 938 30.89 -25.24 -20.25
N GLU A 939 29.96 -24.50 -19.65
CA GLU A 939 30.06 -23.36 -18.70
C GLU A 939 31.01 -22.16 -18.96
N MET A 940 32.13 -22.30 -19.68
CA MET A 940 33.30 -21.40 -19.51
C MET A 940 33.28 -20.09 -20.30
N VAL A 941 32.49 -19.97 -21.37
CA VAL A 941 32.48 -18.77 -22.26
C VAL A 941 31.55 -17.67 -21.75
N ARG A 942 30.57 -17.99 -20.88
CA ARG A 942 29.55 -17.03 -20.40
C ARG A 942 30.16 -15.83 -19.64
N ASN A 943 31.33 -16.04 -19.03
CA ASN A 943 32.07 -15.01 -18.29
C ASN A 943 32.69 -13.91 -19.19
N TRP A 944 32.78 -14.11 -20.51
CA TRP A 944 33.48 -13.18 -21.41
C TRP A 944 32.62 -12.00 -21.88
N PHE A 945 31.30 -12.16 -21.99
CA PHE A 945 30.38 -11.06 -22.31
C PHE A 945 29.76 -10.38 -21.07
N MET A 946 29.91 -10.98 -19.88
CA MET A 946 29.29 -10.50 -18.63
C MET A 946 30.25 -9.67 -17.74
N CYS A 947 31.22 -8.98 -18.33
CA CYS A 947 32.14 -8.07 -17.61
C CYS A 947 31.46 -6.73 -17.23
N GLY A 948 30.29 -6.81 -16.58
CA GLY A 948 29.47 -5.68 -16.14
C GLY A 948 28.85 -5.84 -14.75
N LYS A 949 29.14 -6.94 -14.03
CA LYS A 949 28.68 -7.17 -12.65
C LYS A 949 29.85 -7.48 -11.71
N ASN A 950 30.54 -6.43 -11.24
CA ASN A 950 31.18 -6.46 -9.93
C ASN A 950 31.37 -5.04 -9.38
N LYS A 951 31.51 -4.93 -8.05
CA LYS A 951 31.42 -3.64 -7.34
C LYS A 951 32.59 -2.71 -7.68
N THR A 952 32.30 -1.42 -7.85
CA THR A 952 33.25 -0.33 -8.15
C THR A 952 34.32 -0.19 -7.05
N ASN A 953 35.53 0.35 -7.32
CA ASN A 953 35.76 1.50 -8.20
C ASN A 953 37.14 1.57 -8.92
N PHE A 954 37.11 1.92 -10.22
CA PHE A 954 38.19 1.84 -11.24
C PHE A 954 38.26 3.15 -12.11
N PRO A 955 39.36 3.49 -12.82
CA PRO A 955 40.43 4.40 -12.36
C PRO A 955 40.39 5.88 -12.78
N ASN A 956 41.20 6.69 -12.07
CA ASN A 956 41.69 8.00 -12.54
C ASN A 956 43.16 7.95 -12.94
N HIS A 957 43.48 7.19 -14.00
CA HIS A 957 44.61 7.49 -14.87
C HIS A 957 44.18 7.38 -16.33
N SER A 958 43.68 8.50 -16.84
CA SER A 958 43.66 8.90 -18.26
C SER A 958 43.30 7.83 -19.31
N LEU A 959 42.01 7.68 -19.61
CA LEU A 959 41.48 7.37 -20.94
C LEU A 959 39.99 7.76 -20.96
N HIS A 960 39.56 8.59 -21.93
CA HIS A 960 38.18 9.10 -21.97
C HIS A 960 37.20 8.07 -22.53
N ASN A 961 36.20 7.76 -21.71
CA ASN A 961 34.89 7.21 -22.04
C ASN A 961 33.92 7.78 -20.97
N PRO A 962 32.67 8.18 -21.30
CA PRO A 962 31.80 8.82 -20.31
C PRO A 962 31.45 7.87 -19.15
N GLU A 963 31.31 8.41 -17.93
CA GLU A 963 30.94 7.61 -16.76
C GLU A 963 29.46 7.17 -16.87
N PRO A 964 29.14 5.87 -16.73
CA PRO A 964 27.77 5.38 -16.86
C PRO A 964 26.88 5.90 -15.73
N SER A 965 25.65 6.29 -16.08
CA SER A 965 24.73 6.90 -15.13
C SER A 965 24.44 5.95 -13.96
N THR A 966 24.50 6.51 -12.76
CA THR A 966 24.45 5.76 -11.50
C THR A 966 23.28 6.27 -10.66
N VAL A 967 22.41 5.35 -10.25
CA VAL A 967 21.18 5.64 -9.52
C VAL A 967 21.23 5.00 -8.13
N TYR A 968 20.63 5.66 -7.15
CA TYR A 968 20.47 5.11 -5.80
C TYR A 968 19.01 4.70 -5.61
N VAL A 969 18.76 3.47 -5.20
CA VAL A 969 17.42 2.87 -5.06
C VAL A 969 17.24 2.35 -3.64
N ASP A 970 16.06 2.55 -3.04
CA ASP A 970 15.75 2.00 -1.73
C ASP A 970 15.68 0.45 -1.75
N LEU A 971 16.53 -0.21 -0.96
CA LEU A 971 16.50 -1.66 -0.77
C LEU A 971 15.15 -2.16 -0.26
N ARG A 972 14.41 -1.36 0.53
CA ARG A 972 13.09 -1.74 1.06
C ARG A 972 12.03 -1.71 -0.03
N ALA A 973 12.13 -0.79 -1.00
CA ALA A 973 11.28 -0.81 -2.20
C ALA A 973 11.59 -2.03 -3.06
N LEU A 974 12.88 -2.31 -3.32
CA LEU A 974 13.31 -3.46 -4.15
C LEU A 974 12.87 -4.81 -3.54
N ARG A 975 12.93 -4.95 -2.21
CA ARG A 975 12.42 -6.13 -1.48
C ARG A 975 10.90 -6.34 -1.59
N ASN A 976 10.15 -5.35 -2.07
CA ASN A 976 8.70 -5.36 -2.28
C ASN A 976 8.34 -5.13 -3.77
N ASP A 977 9.23 -5.55 -4.68
CA ASP A 977 9.10 -5.46 -6.14
C ASP A 977 8.79 -4.06 -6.69
N ARG A 978 9.35 -3.03 -6.05
CA ARG A 978 9.21 -1.62 -6.45
C ARG A 978 10.54 -0.92 -6.61
N VAL A 979 10.54 0.10 -7.45
CA VAL A 979 11.71 0.95 -7.72
C VAL A 979 11.41 2.33 -7.15
N SER A 980 12.11 2.68 -6.07
CA SER A 980 12.04 4.01 -5.45
C SER A 980 13.43 4.63 -5.43
N LEU A 981 13.61 5.71 -6.17
CA LEU A 981 14.87 6.44 -6.25
C LEU A 981 15.08 7.28 -4.98
N VAL A 982 16.31 7.27 -4.46
CA VAL A 982 16.71 7.99 -3.24
C VAL A 982 17.99 8.80 -3.48
N GLU A 983 18.34 9.69 -2.56
CA GLU A 983 19.58 10.48 -2.66
C GLU A 983 20.81 9.66 -2.23
N ARG A 984 21.98 9.98 -2.78
CA ARG A 984 23.26 9.32 -2.46
C ARG A 984 23.56 9.41 -0.97
N GLY A 985 23.65 8.25 -0.31
CA GLY A 985 23.90 8.15 1.13
C GLY A 985 22.63 8.10 2.00
N SER A 986 21.44 7.98 1.39
CA SER A 986 20.21 7.68 2.14
C SER A 986 20.34 6.32 2.87
N PRO A 987 19.77 6.16 4.07
CA PRO A 987 19.73 4.86 4.76
C PRO A 987 19.13 3.78 3.86
N HIS A 988 19.80 2.62 3.79
CA HIS A 988 19.43 1.49 2.92
C HIS A 988 19.42 1.78 1.40
N SER A 989 20.13 2.81 0.91
CA SER A 989 20.30 3.02 -0.54
C SER A 989 21.23 1.98 -1.17
N LEU A 990 20.74 1.21 -2.15
CA LEU A 990 21.55 0.43 -3.07
C LEU A 990 22.02 1.31 -4.24
N CYS A 991 23.31 1.28 -4.54
CA CYS A 991 23.90 1.91 -5.72
C CYS A 991 23.78 0.96 -6.92
N LEU A 992 23.03 1.36 -7.96
CA LEU A 992 22.90 0.63 -9.22
C LEU A 992 23.48 1.45 -10.37
N MET A 993 24.16 0.78 -11.28
CA MET A 993 24.73 1.35 -12.50
C MET A 993 23.85 0.97 -13.69
N GLU A 994 23.71 1.86 -14.67
CA GLU A 994 22.99 1.53 -15.92
C GLU A 994 23.76 0.48 -16.73
N SER A 995 23.03 -0.37 -17.45
CA SER A 995 23.62 -1.41 -18.32
C SER A 995 23.85 -0.92 -19.77
N GLY A 996 23.72 0.39 -20.01
CA GLY A 996 23.89 1.06 -21.31
C GLY A 996 22.58 1.29 -22.09
N LYS A 997 22.69 2.08 -23.17
CA LYS A 997 21.61 2.37 -24.14
C LYS A 997 21.19 1.10 -24.86
N LEU A 998 19.88 0.90 -25.03
CA LEU A 998 19.34 -0.23 -25.79
C LEU A 998 19.91 -0.28 -27.22
N LEU A 999 20.37 -1.45 -27.65
CA LEU A 999 20.93 -1.64 -28.99
C LEU A 999 19.84 -1.57 -30.07
N PRO A 1000 20.12 -0.99 -31.27
CA PRO A 1000 19.17 -0.95 -32.37
C PRO A 1000 18.59 -2.32 -32.71
N GLY A 1001 17.26 -2.40 -32.83
CA GLY A 1001 16.53 -3.65 -33.10
C GLY A 1001 16.32 -4.57 -31.90
N VAL A 1002 16.73 -4.16 -30.68
CA VAL A 1002 16.43 -4.88 -29.44
C VAL A 1002 15.24 -4.22 -28.73
N LYS A 1003 14.18 -4.99 -28.51
CA LYS A 1003 13.06 -4.59 -27.66
C LYS A 1003 13.23 -5.19 -26.27
N VAL A 1004 13.06 -4.38 -25.24
CA VAL A 1004 13.07 -4.82 -23.83
C VAL A 1004 11.77 -4.38 -23.18
N ILE A 1005 11.16 -5.27 -22.41
CA ILE A 1005 10.02 -4.96 -21.54
C ILE A 1005 10.31 -5.50 -20.13
N ILE A 1006 9.66 -4.89 -19.15
CA ILE A 1006 9.64 -5.39 -17.78
C ILE A 1006 8.28 -6.07 -17.58
N ALA A 1007 8.27 -7.35 -17.20
CA ALA A 1007 7.06 -8.15 -17.07
C ALA A 1007 6.94 -8.74 -15.65
N ASN A 1008 5.71 -8.98 -15.19
CA ASN A 1008 5.51 -9.70 -13.93
C ASN A 1008 5.92 -11.19 -14.14
N PRO A 1009 6.89 -11.75 -13.36
CA PRO A 1009 7.35 -13.12 -13.53
C PRO A 1009 6.25 -14.20 -13.49
N GLU A 1010 5.14 -13.92 -12.80
CA GLU A 1010 4.00 -14.84 -12.61
C GLU A 1010 3.11 -14.95 -13.86
N THR A 1011 3.27 -14.09 -14.87
CA THR A 1011 2.44 -14.07 -16.09
C THR A 1011 2.82 -15.17 -17.10
N LYS A 1012 2.51 -16.43 -16.77
CA LYS A 1012 2.67 -17.57 -17.69
C LYS A 1012 1.54 -17.62 -18.72
N GLY A 1013 1.88 -17.41 -19.99
CA GLY A 1013 0.95 -17.49 -21.13
C GLY A 1013 1.19 -18.71 -22.02
N GLY A 1014 0.54 -19.84 -21.70
CA GLY A 1014 0.59 -21.08 -22.50
C GLY A 1014 -0.79 -21.51 -23.00
N GLU A 1015 -0.91 -21.87 -24.28
CA GLU A 1015 -2.20 -22.11 -24.94
C GLU A 1015 -2.79 -23.51 -24.69
N SER A 1016 -4.04 -23.61 -24.21
CA SER A 1016 -5.00 -24.58 -24.76
C SER A 1016 -6.48 -24.38 -24.37
N ARG A 1017 -7.30 -24.17 -25.41
CA ARG A 1017 -8.72 -24.60 -25.52
C ARG A 1017 -9.74 -24.05 -24.52
N VAL A 1018 -10.11 -22.80 -24.72
CA VAL A 1018 -11.48 -22.33 -24.47
C VAL A 1018 -12.45 -23.04 -25.44
N PRO A 1019 -13.57 -23.64 -24.97
CA PRO A 1019 -14.67 -24.03 -25.83
C PRO A 1019 -15.58 -22.80 -26.07
N THR A 1020 -15.69 -22.34 -27.31
CA THR A 1020 -16.54 -21.19 -27.65
C THR A 1020 -18.02 -21.50 -27.45
N ILE A 1021 -18.65 -20.85 -26.47
CA ILE A 1021 -20.11 -20.74 -26.36
C ILE A 1021 -20.45 -19.25 -26.29
N GLN A 1022 -21.35 -18.80 -27.16
CA GLN A 1022 -21.88 -17.43 -27.14
C GLN A 1022 -23.07 -17.38 -26.17
N LEU A 1023 -23.13 -16.35 -25.31
CA LEU A 1023 -24.27 -15.42 -25.18
C LEU A 1023 -24.13 -14.46 -23.98
N MET A 1024 -24.30 -13.17 -24.28
CA MET A 1024 -24.87 -12.07 -23.45
C MET A 1024 -24.37 -11.81 -22.01
N ASP A 1025 -23.76 -10.63 -21.86
CA ASP A 1025 -23.99 -9.59 -20.84
C ASP A 1025 -24.44 -9.99 -19.42
N GLU A 1026 -23.49 -9.94 -18.47
CA GLU A 1026 -23.59 -9.15 -17.23
C GLU A 1026 -22.21 -9.08 -16.51
N TRP A 1027 -22.13 -8.36 -15.38
CA TRP A 1027 -20.96 -8.23 -14.48
C TRP A 1027 -19.71 -7.46 -15.00
N THR A 1028 -19.69 -6.14 -14.77
CA THR A 1028 -18.45 -5.38 -14.61
C THR A 1028 -18.18 -5.13 -13.12
N ASN A 1029 -17.27 -5.89 -12.51
CA ASN A 1029 -16.84 -5.69 -11.11
C ASN A 1029 -15.31 -5.62 -11.01
N GLY A 1030 -14.79 -4.70 -10.18
CA GLY A 1030 -13.44 -4.17 -10.34
C GLY A 1030 -12.31 -4.92 -9.63
N THR A 1031 -11.85 -6.05 -10.19
CA THR A 1031 -10.55 -6.65 -9.81
C THR A 1031 -9.78 -7.16 -11.04
N LEU A 1032 -9.46 -6.25 -11.96
CA LEU A 1032 -8.65 -6.59 -13.14
C LEU A 1032 -7.16 -6.65 -12.79
N ASN A 1033 -6.68 -7.84 -12.42
CA ASN A 1033 -5.28 -8.22 -12.60
C ASN A 1033 -4.99 -8.29 -14.11
N VAL A 1034 -4.66 -7.15 -14.71
CA VAL A 1034 -4.28 -7.05 -16.12
C VAL A 1034 -2.88 -7.61 -16.29
N SER A 1035 -2.78 -8.88 -16.70
CA SER A 1035 -1.51 -9.60 -16.89
C SER A 1035 -0.75 -9.03 -18.10
N GLY A 1036 0.14 -8.08 -17.83
CA GLY A 1036 0.85 -7.31 -18.85
C GLY A 1036 2.16 -6.69 -18.36
N GLN A 1037 2.70 -5.77 -19.16
CA GLN A 1037 3.93 -5.04 -18.88
C GLN A 1037 3.84 -4.25 -17.56
N CYS A 1038 4.88 -4.37 -16.73
CA CYS A 1038 5.03 -3.60 -15.50
C CYS A 1038 5.22 -2.10 -15.82
N GLY A 1039 4.51 -1.23 -15.09
CA GLY A 1039 4.72 0.22 -15.17
C GLY A 1039 5.97 0.67 -14.41
N ASP A 1040 6.56 1.79 -14.86
CA ASP A 1040 7.92 2.32 -14.60
C ASP A 1040 8.44 2.33 -13.15
N SER A 1041 7.57 2.18 -12.16
CA SER A 1041 7.88 2.15 -10.72
C SER A 1041 7.95 0.73 -10.11
N HIS A 1042 7.78 -0.32 -10.91
CA HIS A 1042 7.81 -1.71 -10.48
C HIS A 1042 9.09 -2.42 -10.93
N LEU A 1043 9.58 -3.30 -10.06
CA LEU A 1043 10.59 -4.29 -10.42
C LEU A 1043 9.89 -5.47 -11.10
N GLY A 1044 10.47 -6.02 -12.16
CA GLY A 1044 9.93 -7.21 -12.82
C GLY A 1044 11.02 -7.97 -13.56
N GLU A 1045 10.65 -9.08 -14.19
CA GLU A 1045 11.58 -9.81 -15.03
C GLU A 1045 11.83 -9.03 -16.31
N ILE A 1046 13.10 -8.91 -16.69
CA ILE A 1046 13.50 -8.35 -17.98
C ILE A 1046 13.21 -9.39 -19.06
N TRP A 1047 12.32 -9.07 -19.99
CA TRP A 1047 12.04 -9.90 -21.18
C TRP A 1047 12.57 -9.18 -22.41
N VAL A 1048 13.25 -9.92 -23.30
CA VAL A 1048 13.98 -9.37 -24.45
C VAL A 1048 13.48 -9.99 -25.74
N GLN A 1049 13.20 -9.18 -26.75
CA GLN A 1049 12.92 -9.60 -28.11
C GLN A 1049 14.01 -9.03 -29.02
N SER A 1050 14.78 -9.92 -29.66
CA SER A 1050 15.85 -9.55 -30.59
C SER A 1050 16.10 -10.67 -31.61
N GLY A 1051 16.76 -10.32 -32.72
CA GLY A 1051 17.29 -11.30 -33.67
C GLY A 1051 18.50 -12.11 -33.18
N HIS A 1052 19.00 -11.86 -31.96
CA HIS A 1052 20.10 -12.60 -31.33
C HIS A 1052 19.64 -13.45 -30.12
N ASN A 1053 18.33 -13.54 -29.87
CA ASN A 1053 17.78 -14.46 -28.88
C ASN A 1053 18.09 -15.92 -29.27
N ALA A 1054 18.45 -16.75 -28.29
CA ALA A 1054 18.53 -18.20 -28.50
C ALA A 1054 17.13 -18.79 -28.76
N SER A 1055 17.05 -19.82 -29.61
CA SER A 1055 15.79 -20.40 -30.08
C SER A 1055 15.23 -21.55 -29.21
N GLY A 1056 16.00 -22.06 -28.26
CA GLY A 1056 15.62 -23.20 -27.43
C GLY A 1056 16.81 -23.77 -26.64
N TYR A 1057 16.54 -24.75 -25.77
CA TYR A 1057 17.58 -25.59 -25.17
C TYR A 1057 17.87 -26.81 -26.06
N TYR A 1058 19.14 -27.22 -26.13
CA TYR A 1058 19.51 -28.49 -26.76
C TYR A 1058 19.12 -29.66 -25.86
N THR A 1059 18.19 -30.52 -26.30
CA THR A 1059 17.79 -31.74 -25.59
C THR A 1059 17.78 -32.95 -26.53
N ILE A 1060 18.02 -34.13 -25.96
CA ILE A 1060 18.03 -35.43 -26.66
C ILE A 1060 16.80 -36.27 -26.24
N LEU A 1061 16.14 -35.94 -25.12
CA LEU A 1061 15.22 -36.85 -24.41
C LEU A 1061 14.03 -36.19 -23.68
N ALA A 1062 13.77 -34.88 -23.86
CA ALA A 1062 12.68 -34.18 -23.18
C ALA A 1062 11.50 -33.85 -24.12
N GLU A 1063 10.28 -33.79 -23.58
CA GLU A 1063 9.10 -33.33 -24.30
C GLU A 1063 9.14 -31.80 -24.50
N GLU A 1064 8.78 -31.30 -25.68
CA GLU A 1064 8.92 -29.90 -26.07
C GLU A 1064 8.09 -28.89 -25.24
N SER A 1065 7.20 -29.38 -24.37
CA SER A 1065 6.19 -28.54 -23.71
C SER A 1065 6.71 -27.69 -22.55
N GLU A 1066 7.70 -28.14 -21.77
CA GLU A 1066 8.07 -27.48 -20.51
C GLU A 1066 8.92 -26.21 -20.71
N TYR A 1067 9.61 -26.09 -21.85
CA TYR A 1067 10.58 -25.02 -22.10
C TYR A 1067 10.13 -23.95 -23.12
N ARG A 1068 8.97 -24.13 -23.76
CA ARG A 1068 8.41 -23.14 -24.70
C ARG A 1068 8.29 -21.76 -24.06
N ASP A 1069 7.80 -21.69 -22.83
CA ASP A 1069 7.55 -20.46 -22.07
C ASP A 1069 8.81 -19.61 -21.78
N HIS A 1070 10.02 -20.16 -21.91
CA HIS A 1070 11.25 -19.41 -21.67
C HIS A 1070 11.72 -18.63 -22.91
N PHE A 1071 11.56 -19.20 -24.11
CA PHE A 1071 12.00 -18.58 -25.37
C PHE A 1071 10.86 -18.01 -26.22
N ASN A 1072 9.62 -18.44 -25.96
CA ASN A 1072 8.43 -18.04 -26.71
C ASN A 1072 7.38 -17.33 -25.83
N ALA A 1073 7.83 -16.57 -24.82
CA ALA A 1073 6.93 -15.86 -23.91
C ALA A 1073 6.13 -14.78 -24.66
N ARG A 1074 4.87 -14.63 -24.28
CA ARG A 1074 3.95 -13.62 -24.82
C ARG A 1074 3.27 -12.88 -23.68
N LEU A 1075 3.07 -11.58 -23.86
CA LEU A 1075 2.18 -10.83 -22.96
C LEU A 1075 0.74 -11.31 -23.14
N VAL A 1076 0.00 -11.41 -22.04
CA VAL A 1076 -1.43 -11.77 -22.05
C VAL A 1076 -2.31 -10.56 -22.39
N THR A 1077 -1.80 -9.34 -22.20
CA THR A 1077 -2.45 -8.07 -22.52
C THR A 1077 -1.46 -7.05 -23.08
N GLY A 1078 -1.93 -6.04 -23.80
CA GLY A 1078 -1.06 -5.14 -24.56
C GLY A 1078 -0.66 -5.76 -25.90
N ASN A 1079 0.64 -5.76 -26.25
CA ASN A 1079 1.10 -6.29 -27.53
C ASN A 1079 1.28 -7.83 -27.50
N THR A 1080 0.16 -8.55 -27.46
CA THR A 1080 0.13 -10.02 -27.35
C THR A 1080 0.70 -10.76 -28.58
N GLY A 1081 0.85 -10.07 -29.71
CA GLY A 1081 1.36 -10.62 -30.98
C GLY A 1081 2.87 -10.85 -31.02
N GLU A 1082 3.66 -10.16 -30.20
CA GLU A 1082 5.12 -10.31 -30.16
C GLU A 1082 5.58 -11.47 -29.26
N ILE A 1083 6.83 -11.91 -29.47
CA ILE A 1083 7.46 -13.03 -28.77
C ILE A 1083 8.74 -12.51 -28.10
N TYR A 1084 8.89 -12.83 -26.81
CA TYR A 1084 10.04 -12.45 -26.00
C TYR A 1084 10.73 -13.69 -25.41
N ALA A 1085 12.04 -13.61 -25.22
CA ALA A 1085 12.80 -14.51 -24.37
C ALA A 1085 12.85 -13.96 -22.94
N ARG A 1086 12.61 -14.83 -21.97
CA ARG A 1086 12.72 -14.58 -20.53
C ARG A 1086 14.20 -14.62 -20.14
N THR A 1087 14.69 -13.60 -19.43
CA THR A 1087 16.12 -13.56 -19.07
C THR A 1087 16.46 -14.21 -17.74
N GLY A 1088 15.46 -14.47 -16.89
CA GLY A 1088 15.69 -14.86 -15.49
C GLY A 1088 16.27 -13.75 -14.61
N TYR A 1089 16.42 -12.52 -15.10
CA TYR A 1089 16.92 -11.39 -14.30
C TYR A 1089 15.82 -10.39 -13.96
N LEU A 1090 15.83 -9.91 -12.71
CA LEU A 1090 14.99 -8.81 -12.25
C LEU A 1090 15.65 -7.46 -12.57
N GLY A 1091 14.85 -6.49 -12.99
CA GLY A 1091 15.29 -5.14 -13.26
C GLY A 1091 14.17 -4.18 -13.62
N PHE A 1092 14.56 -2.99 -14.07
CA PHE A 1092 13.66 -1.94 -14.54
C PHE A 1092 14.27 -1.15 -15.70
N LEU A 1093 13.40 -0.48 -16.47
CA LEU A 1093 13.79 0.51 -17.46
C LEU A 1093 13.69 1.91 -16.86
N ARG A 1094 14.62 2.80 -17.21
CA ARG A 1094 14.52 4.23 -16.89
C ARG A 1094 15.14 5.06 -18.01
N ARG A 1095 14.49 6.17 -18.33
CA ARG A 1095 15.01 7.19 -19.23
C ARG A 1095 16.14 8.00 -18.57
N THR A 1096 17.31 8.04 -19.21
CA THR A 1096 18.53 8.74 -18.77
C THR A 1096 18.99 9.72 -19.86
N GLU A 1097 19.77 10.73 -19.47
CA GLU A 1097 20.32 11.71 -20.42
C GLU A 1097 21.41 11.02 -21.26
N GLY A 1098 21.27 11.09 -22.59
CA GLY A 1098 22.31 10.65 -23.50
C GLY A 1098 23.52 11.56 -23.39
N VAL A 1099 24.69 10.98 -23.16
CA VAL A 1099 25.95 11.71 -23.24
C VAL A 1099 26.35 11.77 -24.72
N GLU A 1100 26.05 12.89 -25.37
CA GLU A 1100 26.57 13.15 -26.70
C GLU A 1100 28.11 13.21 -26.68
N SER A 1101 28.71 12.71 -27.75
CA SER A 1101 30.14 12.79 -27.96
C SER A 1101 30.58 14.24 -28.20
N CYS A 1102 31.17 14.90 -27.20
CA CYS A 1102 31.88 16.16 -27.40
C CYS A 1102 33.13 15.93 -28.27
N ALA A 1103 32.93 15.86 -29.59
CA ALA A 1103 33.93 15.58 -30.60
C ALA A 1103 34.49 16.86 -31.25
N GLU A 1104 34.65 17.93 -30.48
CA GLU A 1104 35.17 19.21 -30.98
C GLU A 1104 36.16 19.90 -30.03
N GLU A 1105 37.11 20.61 -30.63
CA GLU A 1105 38.08 21.55 -30.06
C GLU A 1105 38.94 21.12 -28.86
N ALA A 1106 39.97 20.33 -29.15
CA ALA A 1106 41.25 20.49 -28.46
C ALA A 1106 42.05 21.65 -29.09
N VAL A 1107 41.94 22.90 -28.57
CA VAL A 1107 42.86 23.99 -28.91
C VAL A 1107 43.06 25.02 -27.77
N LEU A 1108 44.34 25.27 -27.48
CA LEU A 1108 44.99 26.43 -26.84
C LEU A 1108 44.46 27.07 -25.52
N ASN A 1109 45.35 27.00 -24.52
CA ASN A 1109 45.51 27.99 -23.45
C ASN A 1109 45.60 29.44 -24.00
N GLN A 1110 45.01 30.43 -23.30
CA GLN A 1110 45.77 31.44 -22.52
C GLN A 1110 44.87 32.39 -21.71
N SER A 1111 45.50 33.32 -20.97
CA SER A 1111 44.97 34.01 -19.80
C SER A 1111 44.47 35.45 -20.04
N ASP A 1112 43.70 35.91 -19.05
CA ASP A 1112 43.54 37.30 -18.57
C ASP A 1112 42.63 38.34 -19.26
N ASN A 1113 41.92 39.04 -18.37
CA ASN A 1113 41.54 40.47 -18.35
C ASN A 1113 40.20 41.03 -18.91
N GLU A 1114 39.57 41.83 -18.03
CA GLU A 1114 38.83 43.09 -18.22
C GLU A 1114 37.67 43.27 -19.24
N SER A 1115 36.47 43.38 -18.64
CA SER A 1115 35.54 44.54 -18.79
C SER A 1115 34.50 44.62 -19.93
N VAL A 1116 33.28 44.99 -19.53
CA VAL A 1116 32.23 45.79 -20.22
C VAL A 1116 32.06 45.63 -21.75
N GLY A 1117 30.94 45.02 -22.18
CA GLY A 1117 30.51 45.07 -23.59
C GLY A 1117 29.10 44.56 -23.87
N SER A 1118 28.27 45.39 -24.48
CA SER A 1118 26.86 45.20 -24.85
C SER A 1118 26.53 44.01 -25.77
N SER A 1119 25.51 43.23 -25.38
CA SER A 1119 24.44 42.64 -26.21
C SER A 1119 24.73 42.03 -27.60
N HIS A 1120 24.40 40.74 -27.78
CA HIS A 1120 23.58 40.32 -28.94
C HIS A 1120 22.76 39.05 -28.62
N HIS A 1121 21.68 38.84 -29.37
CA HIS A 1121 20.74 37.70 -29.20
C HIS A 1121 21.22 36.47 -29.97
N LEU A 1122 21.36 35.33 -29.29
CA LEU A 1122 21.21 33.98 -29.86
C LEU A 1122 20.51 33.09 -28.81
N VAL A 1123 19.75 32.11 -29.28
CA VAL A 1123 19.02 31.16 -28.42
C VAL A 1123 19.65 29.78 -28.62
N PRO A 1124 20.18 29.12 -27.57
CA PRO A 1124 20.53 27.71 -27.64
C PRO A 1124 19.25 26.87 -27.56
N THR A 1125 18.80 26.35 -28.70
CA THR A 1125 17.77 25.32 -28.78
C THR A 1125 18.45 23.95 -28.89
N ASP A 1126 18.90 23.41 -27.76
CA ASP A 1126 19.18 21.97 -27.64
C ASP A 1126 18.72 21.47 -26.28
N SER A 1127 18.03 20.33 -26.29
CA SER A 1127 17.64 19.58 -25.10
C SER A 1127 18.28 18.20 -25.21
N PRO A 1128 19.02 17.71 -24.21
CA PRO A 1128 19.83 16.50 -24.34
C PRO A 1128 19.00 15.29 -24.76
N GLU A 1129 19.51 14.50 -25.71
CA GLU A 1129 18.78 13.33 -26.24
C GLU A 1129 18.59 12.28 -25.14
N LEU A 1130 17.37 12.21 -24.60
CA LEU A 1130 17.00 11.25 -23.56
C LEU A 1130 16.82 9.84 -24.14
N HIS A 1131 17.52 8.85 -23.60
CA HIS A 1131 17.45 7.46 -24.03
C HIS A 1131 16.97 6.52 -22.92
N ASP A 1132 16.41 5.37 -23.28
CA ASP A 1132 15.97 4.38 -22.30
C ASP A 1132 17.10 3.38 -21.99
N ALA A 1133 17.41 3.22 -20.70
CA ALA A 1133 18.48 2.38 -20.18
C ALA A 1133 17.94 1.31 -19.21
N VAL A 1134 18.62 0.16 -19.17
CA VAL A 1134 18.26 -0.99 -18.32
C VAL A 1134 19.06 -0.97 -17.02
N PHE A 1135 18.37 -1.20 -15.90
CA PHE A 1135 18.97 -1.35 -14.57
C PHE A 1135 18.68 -2.77 -14.06
N VAL A 1136 19.70 -3.63 -14.01
CA VAL A 1136 19.58 -5.02 -13.57
C VAL A 1136 19.88 -5.14 -12.07
N VAL A 1137 18.96 -5.70 -11.30
CA VAL A 1137 19.10 -5.84 -9.84
C VAL A 1137 19.72 -7.19 -9.45
N GLY A 1138 19.23 -8.31 -10.01
CA GLY A 1138 19.71 -9.64 -9.62
C GLY A 1138 19.05 -10.78 -10.39
N SER A 1139 19.48 -12.02 -10.13
CA SER A 1139 18.87 -13.23 -10.70
C SER A 1139 17.59 -13.57 -9.94
N LEU A 1140 16.48 -13.78 -10.66
CA LEU A 1140 15.19 -14.18 -10.09
C LEU A 1140 15.30 -15.53 -9.36
N ASP A 1141 15.93 -16.51 -10.01
CA ASP A 1141 16.05 -17.89 -9.54
C ASP A 1141 16.98 -18.04 -8.33
N GLU A 1142 17.87 -17.06 -8.09
CA GLU A 1142 18.66 -16.99 -6.86
C GLU A 1142 17.94 -16.28 -5.71
N THR A 1143 16.80 -15.63 -5.94
CA THR A 1143 16.13 -14.88 -4.87
C THR A 1143 15.44 -15.79 -3.86
N ILE A 1144 15.60 -15.45 -2.57
CA ILE A 1144 14.90 -16.13 -1.48
C ILE A 1144 13.71 -15.26 -1.05
N MET A 1145 12.50 -15.84 -1.15
CA MET A 1145 11.29 -15.23 -0.62
C MET A 1145 11.20 -15.55 0.87
N LEU A 1146 11.37 -14.52 1.71
CA LEU A 1146 11.27 -14.66 3.17
C LEU A 1146 10.29 -13.61 3.70
N ARG A 1147 9.27 -14.08 4.43
CA ARG A 1147 8.19 -13.26 5.01
C ARG A 1147 7.46 -12.37 3.98
N GLY A 1148 7.36 -12.83 2.74
CA GLY A 1148 6.72 -12.10 1.63
C GLY A 1148 7.60 -11.03 0.96
N MET A 1149 8.83 -10.82 1.44
CA MET A 1149 9.82 -9.95 0.80
C MET A 1149 10.83 -10.77 -0.01
N ARG A 1150 11.31 -10.20 -1.11
CA ARG A 1150 12.32 -10.81 -1.99
C ARG A 1150 13.73 -10.35 -1.59
N TYR A 1151 14.61 -11.29 -1.23
CA TYR A 1151 16.00 -11.01 -0.90
C TYR A 1151 16.95 -11.69 -1.90
N HIS A 1152 18.06 -11.04 -2.23
CA HIS A 1152 19.18 -11.73 -2.88
C HIS A 1152 20.11 -12.28 -1.77
N PRO A 1153 20.45 -13.58 -1.75
CA PRO A 1153 21.36 -14.19 -0.77
C PRO A 1153 22.67 -13.41 -0.59
N ILE A 1154 23.21 -12.89 -1.69
CA ILE A 1154 24.45 -12.12 -1.72
C ILE A 1154 24.39 -10.84 -0.87
N ASP A 1155 23.23 -10.21 -0.69
CA ASP A 1155 23.09 -9.02 0.17
C ASP A 1155 23.30 -9.37 1.65
N ILE A 1156 22.76 -10.52 2.06
CA ILE A 1156 22.86 -11.08 3.41
C ILE A 1156 24.30 -11.55 3.66
N GLU A 1157 24.86 -12.34 2.73
CA GLU A 1157 26.25 -12.81 2.78
C GLU A 1157 27.25 -11.65 2.88
N ASN A 1158 27.03 -10.57 2.12
CA ASN A 1158 27.88 -9.37 2.23
C ASN A 1158 27.84 -8.74 3.62
N SER A 1159 26.73 -8.82 4.36
CA SER A 1159 26.63 -8.32 5.74
C SER A 1159 27.27 -9.29 6.74
N VAL A 1160 27.06 -10.60 6.58
CA VAL A 1160 27.73 -11.63 7.40
C VAL A 1160 29.26 -11.53 7.27
N LEU A 1161 29.79 -11.41 6.05
CA LEU A 1161 31.23 -11.18 5.80
C LEU A 1161 31.79 -9.91 6.47
N ARG A 1162 30.95 -8.91 6.78
CA ARG A 1162 31.36 -7.70 7.49
C ARG A 1162 31.26 -7.82 9.02
N CYS A 1163 30.54 -8.82 9.56
CA CYS A 1163 30.29 -8.89 11.01
C CYS A 1163 31.53 -9.34 11.80
N HIS A 1164 32.41 -10.18 11.22
CA HIS A 1164 33.64 -10.58 11.88
C HIS A 1164 34.78 -10.96 10.92
N LYS A 1165 35.99 -10.45 11.21
CA LYS A 1165 37.21 -10.60 10.38
C LYS A 1165 37.76 -12.03 10.23
N LYS A 1166 37.25 -13.00 10.99
CA LYS A 1166 37.60 -14.43 10.89
C LYS A 1166 36.57 -15.25 10.11
N ILE A 1167 35.58 -14.59 9.50
CA ILE A 1167 34.71 -15.25 8.53
C ILE A 1167 35.45 -15.24 7.20
N GLY A 1168 35.93 -16.39 6.76
CA GLY A 1168 36.62 -16.55 5.48
C GLY A 1168 35.63 -16.44 4.32
N GLU A 1169 34.59 -17.27 4.37
CA GLU A 1169 33.43 -17.21 3.49
C GLU A 1169 32.12 -17.50 4.24
N CYS A 1170 30.99 -17.19 3.61
CA CYS A 1170 29.67 -17.59 4.12
C CYS A 1170 28.66 -17.82 2.99
N ALA A 1171 27.63 -18.61 3.23
CA ALA A 1171 26.57 -18.89 2.27
C ALA A 1171 25.21 -18.99 2.99
N VAL A 1172 24.16 -18.46 2.36
CA VAL A 1172 22.80 -18.50 2.95
C VAL A 1172 21.80 -19.23 2.06
N PHE A 1173 20.90 -20.00 2.68
CA PHE A 1173 19.82 -20.72 2.00
C PHE A 1173 18.59 -20.84 2.91
N THR A 1174 17.49 -21.38 2.37
CA THR A 1174 16.26 -21.60 3.12
C THR A 1174 16.02 -23.08 3.43
N TRP A 1175 15.54 -23.35 4.64
CA TRP A 1175 15.10 -24.69 5.08
C TRP A 1175 13.83 -24.54 5.93
N THR A 1176 12.73 -25.18 5.52
CA THR A 1176 11.43 -25.10 6.24
C THR A 1176 11.02 -23.66 6.61
N ASN A 1177 11.20 -22.72 5.68
CA ASN A 1177 10.97 -21.27 5.84
C ASN A 1177 11.88 -20.53 6.85
N LEU A 1178 12.87 -21.21 7.44
CA LEU A 1178 13.97 -20.61 8.19
C LEU A 1178 15.10 -20.18 7.25
N LEU A 1179 15.81 -19.12 7.61
CA LEU A 1179 17.09 -18.76 7.01
C LEU A 1179 18.22 -19.54 7.70
N VAL A 1180 18.98 -20.30 6.92
CA VAL A 1180 20.21 -20.97 7.37
C VAL A 1180 21.40 -20.15 6.86
N VAL A 1181 22.38 -19.91 7.73
CA VAL A 1181 23.63 -19.22 7.42
C VAL A 1181 24.79 -20.14 7.76
N VAL A 1182 25.53 -20.58 6.73
CA VAL A 1182 26.77 -21.34 6.87
C VAL A 1182 27.96 -20.39 6.81
N VAL A 1183 28.94 -20.57 7.69
CA VAL A 1183 30.03 -19.62 7.93
C VAL A 1183 31.35 -20.39 8.09
N GLU A 1184 32.36 -20.06 7.28
CA GLU A 1184 33.70 -20.62 7.42
C GLU A 1184 34.52 -19.83 8.43
N LEU A 1185 35.11 -20.52 9.42
CA LEU A 1185 35.93 -19.91 10.47
C LEU A 1185 37.43 -20.03 10.16
N ASP A 1186 38.05 -18.91 9.76
CA ASP A 1186 39.51 -18.74 9.73
C ASP A 1186 40.03 -18.40 11.15
N GLY A 1187 40.01 -19.40 12.02
CA GLY A 1187 40.29 -19.24 13.45
C GLY A 1187 40.36 -20.57 14.23
N ASN A 1188 40.33 -20.48 15.55
CA ASN A 1188 40.30 -21.65 16.42
C ASN A 1188 38.85 -22.02 16.73
N GLU A 1189 38.53 -23.34 16.80
CA GLU A 1189 37.18 -23.86 17.12
C GLU A 1189 36.50 -23.16 18.31
N SER A 1190 37.27 -22.81 19.34
CA SER A 1190 36.80 -22.10 20.54
C SER A 1190 36.11 -20.76 20.26
N GLU A 1191 36.36 -20.14 19.11
CA GLU A 1191 35.80 -18.86 18.67
C GLU A 1191 34.49 -19.03 17.86
N ALA A 1192 34.10 -20.26 17.49
CA ALA A 1192 32.88 -20.54 16.72
C ALA A 1192 31.60 -20.12 17.47
N LEU A 1193 31.60 -20.24 18.80
CA LEU A 1193 30.51 -19.82 19.67
C LEU A 1193 30.27 -18.30 19.61
N ASP A 1194 31.33 -17.50 19.50
CA ASP A 1194 31.25 -16.04 19.48
C ASP A 1194 30.74 -15.51 18.13
N LEU A 1195 30.92 -16.27 17.03
CA LEU A 1195 30.38 -15.90 15.71
C LEU A 1195 28.85 -15.93 15.68
N VAL A 1196 28.22 -16.90 16.34
CA VAL A 1196 26.74 -17.10 16.26
C VAL A 1196 25.93 -15.85 16.59
N PRO A 1197 26.13 -15.16 17.74
CA PRO A 1197 25.39 -13.93 18.03
C PRO A 1197 25.76 -12.77 17.09
N LEU A 1198 27.02 -12.66 16.65
CA LEU A 1198 27.44 -11.63 15.68
C LEU A 1198 26.72 -11.79 14.34
N VAL A 1199 26.74 -13.00 13.77
CA VAL A 1199 26.09 -13.36 12.51
C VAL A 1199 24.58 -13.15 12.62
N THR A 1200 23.96 -13.62 13.71
CA THR A 1200 22.51 -13.49 13.93
C THR A 1200 22.08 -12.03 14.05
N ASN A 1201 22.80 -11.22 14.84
CA ASN A 1201 22.48 -9.81 15.05
C ASN A 1201 22.69 -8.98 13.77
N THR A 1202 23.80 -9.14 13.06
CA THR A 1202 24.05 -8.37 11.83
C THR A 1202 23.04 -8.68 10.72
N VAL A 1203 22.55 -9.92 10.62
CA VAL A 1203 21.46 -10.25 9.68
C VAL A 1203 20.11 -9.66 10.13
N LEU A 1204 19.84 -9.60 11.43
CA LEU A 1204 18.65 -8.96 11.98
C LEU A 1204 18.66 -7.42 11.80
N GLU A 1205 19.81 -6.79 11.97
CA GLU A 1205 19.99 -5.34 11.84
C GLU A 1205 19.95 -4.88 10.37
N ASP A 1206 20.79 -5.44 9.48
CA ASP A 1206 20.86 -5.01 8.08
C ASP A 1206 19.68 -5.51 7.21
N HIS A 1207 19.13 -6.70 7.51
CA HIS A 1207 18.16 -7.38 6.65
C HIS A 1207 16.78 -7.58 7.28
N HIS A 1208 16.64 -7.40 8.59
CA HIS A 1208 15.39 -7.64 9.35
C HIS A 1208 14.90 -9.09 9.25
N LEU A 1209 15.84 -10.01 9.00
CA LEU A 1209 15.63 -11.45 8.96
C LEU A 1209 16.14 -12.10 10.25
N ILE A 1210 15.47 -13.16 10.69
CA ILE A 1210 15.96 -14.00 11.79
C ILE A 1210 16.66 -15.18 11.15
N VAL A 1211 17.94 -15.36 11.47
CA VAL A 1211 18.68 -16.58 11.16
C VAL A 1211 18.18 -17.67 12.11
N GLY A 1212 17.57 -18.73 11.56
CA GLY A 1212 17.05 -19.85 12.34
C GLY A 1212 18.09 -20.94 12.60
N VAL A 1213 19.12 -21.04 11.75
CA VAL A 1213 20.29 -21.91 11.98
C VAL A 1213 21.57 -21.19 11.57
N VAL A 1214 22.55 -21.11 12.48
CA VAL A 1214 23.94 -20.78 12.14
C VAL A 1214 24.77 -22.05 12.16
N VAL A 1215 25.48 -22.33 11.08
CA VAL A 1215 26.38 -23.50 10.94
C VAL A 1215 27.80 -22.96 10.76
N VAL A 1216 28.68 -23.23 11.71
CA VAL A 1216 30.10 -22.88 11.63
C VAL A 1216 30.89 -24.10 11.17
N VAL A 1217 31.68 -23.94 10.11
CA VAL A 1217 32.44 -25.01 9.43
C VAL A 1217 33.90 -24.58 9.21
N ASP A 1218 34.76 -25.56 8.89
CA ASP A 1218 36.13 -25.29 8.47
C ASP A 1218 36.23 -24.51 7.14
N PRO A 1219 37.36 -23.81 6.90
CA PRO A 1219 37.64 -23.16 5.62
C PRO A 1219 37.66 -24.14 4.43
N GLY A 1220 36.97 -23.77 3.35
CA GLY A 1220 36.84 -24.57 2.12
C GLY A 1220 35.68 -25.60 2.12
N VAL A 1221 34.82 -25.62 3.15
CA VAL A 1221 33.62 -26.48 3.20
C VAL A 1221 32.46 -25.91 2.36
N ILE A 1222 32.41 -24.60 2.12
CA ILE A 1222 31.39 -23.98 1.26
C ILE A 1222 31.76 -24.20 -0.21
N PRO A 1223 30.96 -24.97 -0.98
CA PRO A 1223 31.28 -25.28 -2.37
C PRO A 1223 31.13 -24.03 -3.26
N ILE A 1224 32.22 -23.59 -3.88
CA ILE A 1224 32.26 -22.48 -4.83
C ILE A 1224 32.65 -23.02 -6.21
N ASN A 1225 31.90 -22.65 -7.25
CA ASN A 1225 32.14 -23.11 -8.62
C ASN A 1225 33.26 -22.32 -9.33
N SER A 1226 33.60 -22.74 -10.55
CA SER A 1226 34.62 -22.09 -11.40
C SER A 1226 34.29 -20.65 -11.83
N ARG A 1227 33.07 -20.16 -11.58
CA ARG A 1227 32.66 -18.75 -11.77
C ARG A 1227 32.78 -17.91 -10.51
N GLY A 1228 33.11 -18.49 -9.36
CA GLY A 1228 33.10 -17.81 -8.06
C GLY A 1228 31.71 -17.76 -7.40
N GLU A 1229 30.75 -18.54 -7.90
CA GLU A 1229 29.38 -18.61 -7.34
C GLU A 1229 29.28 -19.74 -6.32
N LYS A 1230 28.63 -19.46 -5.19
CA LYS A 1230 28.39 -20.42 -4.12
C LYS A 1230 27.29 -21.41 -4.52
N GLN A 1231 27.59 -22.71 -4.50
CA GLN A 1231 26.65 -23.78 -4.82
C GLN A 1231 25.67 -24.05 -3.66
N ARG A 1232 24.89 -23.03 -3.30
CA ARG A 1232 23.97 -23.00 -2.14
C ARG A 1232 23.02 -24.20 -2.08
N MET A 1233 22.59 -24.71 -3.23
CA MET A 1233 21.75 -25.92 -3.32
C MET A 1233 22.51 -27.19 -2.90
N HIS A 1234 23.75 -27.37 -3.33
CA HIS A 1234 24.57 -28.52 -2.91
C HIS A 1234 24.90 -28.46 -1.42
N LEU A 1235 25.24 -27.26 -0.92
CA LEU A 1235 25.48 -27.03 0.51
C LEU A 1235 24.23 -27.29 1.36
N ARG A 1236 23.05 -26.84 0.90
CA ARG A 1236 21.76 -27.15 1.54
C ARG A 1236 21.49 -28.65 1.54
N ASP A 1237 21.65 -29.32 0.40
CA ASP A 1237 21.31 -30.75 0.29
C ASP A 1237 22.28 -31.61 1.12
N GLY A 1238 23.54 -31.19 1.29
CA GLY A 1238 24.48 -31.74 2.26
C GLY A 1238 24.08 -31.50 3.72
N PHE A 1239 23.61 -30.29 4.07
CA PHE A 1239 23.04 -29.98 5.39
C PHE A 1239 21.80 -30.84 5.69
N LEU A 1240 20.90 -31.02 4.72
CA LEU A 1240 19.69 -31.84 4.85
C LEU A 1240 19.97 -33.35 4.96
N ALA A 1241 21.12 -33.80 4.46
CA ALA A 1241 21.54 -35.19 4.47
C ALA A 1241 22.46 -35.54 5.66
N ASP A 1242 22.73 -34.59 6.57
CA ASP A 1242 23.67 -34.72 7.70
C ASP A 1242 25.11 -35.06 7.22
N GLN A 1243 25.53 -34.41 6.13
CA GLN A 1243 26.81 -34.61 5.43
C GLN A 1243 27.80 -33.44 5.57
N LEU A 1244 27.40 -32.36 6.25
CA LEU A 1244 28.36 -31.36 6.71
C LEU A 1244 28.95 -31.83 8.05
N ASP A 1245 30.23 -31.53 8.28
CA ASP A 1245 30.91 -31.78 9.56
C ASP A 1245 31.15 -30.41 10.24
N PRO A 1246 30.20 -29.91 11.06
CA PRO A 1246 30.26 -28.56 11.60
C PRO A 1246 31.03 -28.47 12.91
N ILE A 1247 31.96 -27.53 12.99
CA ILE A 1247 32.62 -27.09 14.23
C ILE A 1247 31.56 -26.72 15.29
N TYR A 1248 30.48 -26.04 14.87
CA TYR A 1248 29.36 -25.72 15.74
C TYR A 1248 28.06 -25.50 14.97
N VAL A 1249 26.92 -25.89 15.57
CA VAL A 1249 25.58 -25.57 15.04
C VAL A 1249 24.74 -24.92 16.13
N ALA A 1250 24.19 -23.74 15.83
CA ALA A 1250 23.20 -23.07 16.66
C ALA A 1250 21.84 -23.08 15.96
N TYR A 1251 20.81 -23.52 16.67
CA TYR A 1251 19.41 -23.37 16.31
C TYR A 1251 18.82 -22.23 17.16
N ASN A 1252 18.19 -21.24 16.51
CA ASN A 1252 17.76 -19.96 17.10
C ASN A 1252 16.23 -19.82 17.17
#